data_AF-A0A5C0SGX2-F1
#
_entry.id   AF-A0A5C0SGX2-F1
#
_cell.length_a   1.000
_cell.length_b   1.000
_cell.length_c   1.000
_cell.angle_alpha   90.00
_cell.angle_beta   90.00
_cell.angle_gamma   90.00
#
_symmetry.space_group_name_H-M   'P 1'
#
loop_
_entity.id
_entity.type
_entity.pdbx_description
1 polymer ?
#
loop_
_entity_poly.entity_id
_entity_poly.type
_entity_poly.pdbx_seq_one_letter_code
_entity_poly.pdbx_strand_id
1 'polypeptide(L)'
;MGRKTRKKNKANQKSKLKNEIISLFIISIGILILISLQNKSTGELGKFIKSALMGLLSVPAHLLPYIIILLGIFSMIGKLSDKKLKLSIGLMYIGYVIVYSIYTSEYIPSKISFQNIKLVYEQGIEGIGGGLLGSILAGISIRLLGINGSYLVIITMMIISFIIITRISLVDLVRKSNKIIIKLFYLIKNSIMEFIQIPNIKEERRKSKKEKSIIIKENTVKSLEHNVDLEEKIKILDFTRETDSDFKNMNDIEEDKVDAKKQLAIDSEDENDVEDIQIHIKNSTKSDYKIPDLNLLKNNPVLSTKDDKKEILHKAKVLEETLENFGVDAKVIQVSKGPTITRYEIQPSPGVKVSKIVGLSDDIALNLAASNIRIEAPIPGKAAVGIEIPNENISPVTIKEVLESDKFVNSNSKLTFVLGKDITGNPIIADLAKMPHMLIAGATGSGKSVCINTLITSILYKATPEEVKLLLIDPKVVELNNYNGIPHLLIPVVTDPKKASSALNWAVQEMTNRYKYFAENSVRDINSYNEKMKNESKETLPKIIIIIDELADLMMVAPGQVEDGICRLAQMARAAGIHLIVATQRPSVDVITGVIKANIPSRIAFSVSSQADSRTILDMAGAEKLLGKGDMLFYPVGAAKPTRIQGAFISDEEVEKVVSFVKEQAVSNNYEEDIIDKFESSYLQEQDSVDELLKDAIELVVDTQQASISMLQRRFRIGYNRAARLIDAMEERNIVGQHVGSKPRQVLLSKEELENIKSTIK
;
A
#
# COMPACT_ATOMS: atom_id res chain seq x y z
N MET A 1 -38.48 -63.88 -15.33
CA MET A 1 -38.00 -62.51 -15.01
C MET A 1 -38.98 -61.36 -15.26
N GLY A 2 -40.05 -61.49 -16.07
CA GLY A 2 -40.93 -60.35 -16.45
C GLY A 2 -41.95 -59.82 -15.42
N ARG A 3 -42.32 -60.59 -14.38
CA ARG A 3 -43.30 -60.14 -13.35
C ARG A 3 -42.69 -59.22 -12.29
N LYS A 4 -41.39 -59.38 -11.95
CA LYS A 4 -40.69 -58.52 -10.96
C LYS A 4 -40.39 -57.11 -11.51
N THR A 5 -40.08 -56.99 -12.80
CA THR A 5 -39.83 -55.70 -13.48
C THR A 5 -41.10 -54.85 -13.66
N ARG A 6 -42.26 -55.46 -13.98
CA ARG A 6 -43.55 -54.76 -14.01
C ARG A 6 -44.00 -54.24 -12.64
N LYS A 7 -43.76 -54.99 -11.54
CA LYS A 7 -44.05 -54.53 -10.17
C LYS A 7 -43.15 -53.34 -9.76
N LYS A 8 -41.88 -53.34 -10.14
CA LYS A 8 -40.92 -52.26 -9.85
C LYS A 8 -41.28 -50.95 -10.58
N ASN A 9 -41.72 -51.04 -11.86
CA ASN A 9 -42.15 -49.86 -12.63
C ASN A 9 -43.46 -49.24 -12.10
N LYS A 10 -44.46 -50.06 -11.70
CA LYS A 10 -45.68 -49.54 -11.06
C LYS A 10 -45.42 -48.89 -9.70
N ALA A 11 -44.48 -49.42 -8.91
CA ALA A 11 -44.08 -48.82 -7.63
C ALA A 11 -43.37 -47.47 -7.82
N ASN A 12 -42.50 -47.35 -8.84
CA ASN A 12 -41.82 -46.09 -9.17
C ASN A 12 -42.81 -45.01 -9.64
N GLN A 13 -43.80 -45.40 -10.45
CA GLN A 13 -44.84 -44.48 -10.93
C GLN A 13 -45.75 -43.97 -9.79
N LYS A 14 -46.13 -44.84 -8.85
CA LYS A 14 -46.87 -44.44 -7.63
C LYS A 14 -46.05 -43.49 -6.73
N SER A 15 -44.74 -43.70 -6.61
CA SER A 15 -43.87 -42.82 -5.80
C SER A 15 -43.74 -41.42 -6.39
N LYS A 16 -43.71 -41.32 -7.73
CA LYS A 16 -43.61 -40.05 -8.45
C LYS A 16 -44.89 -39.22 -8.30
N LEU A 17 -46.04 -39.86 -8.43
CA LEU A 17 -47.36 -39.22 -8.28
C LEU A 17 -47.60 -38.76 -6.83
N LYS A 18 -47.14 -39.53 -5.83
CA LYS A 18 -47.16 -39.12 -4.41
C LYS A 18 -46.32 -37.85 -4.17
N ASN A 19 -45.13 -37.76 -4.78
CA ASN A 19 -44.26 -36.59 -4.63
C ASN A 19 -44.84 -35.34 -5.31
N GLU A 20 -45.52 -35.50 -6.45
CA GLU A 20 -46.20 -34.39 -7.14
C GLU A 20 -47.36 -33.83 -6.28
N ILE A 21 -48.20 -34.70 -5.70
CA ILE A 21 -49.30 -34.28 -4.80
C ILE A 21 -48.76 -33.53 -3.58
N ILE A 22 -47.72 -34.07 -2.92
CA ILE A 22 -47.09 -33.41 -1.76
C ILE A 22 -46.50 -32.06 -2.15
N SER A 23 -45.88 -31.97 -3.33
CA SER A 23 -45.26 -30.73 -3.81
C SER A 23 -46.30 -29.65 -4.12
N LEU A 24 -47.43 -30.00 -4.74
CA LEU A 24 -48.55 -29.07 -4.96
C LEU A 24 -49.14 -28.55 -3.64
N PHE A 25 -49.24 -29.42 -2.63
CA PHE A 25 -49.70 -29.02 -1.30
C PHE A 25 -48.74 -28.01 -0.64
N ILE A 26 -47.42 -28.25 -0.73
CA ILE A 26 -46.40 -27.32 -0.21
C ILE A 26 -46.47 -25.97 -0.92
N ILE A 27 -46.62 -25.95 -2.24
CA ILE A 27 -46.74 -24.71 -3.02
C ILE A 27 -48.00 -23.94 -2.59
N SER A 28 -49.13 -24.64 -2.44
CA SER A 28 -50.38 -24.03 -1.98
C SER A 28 -50.25 -23.38 -0.61
N ILE A 29 -49.58 -24.04 0.35
CA ILE A 29 -49.27 -23.46 1.67
C ILE A 29 -48.41 -22.20 1.52
N GLY A 30 -47.37 -22.23 0.70
CA GLY A 30 -46.51 -21.06 0.48
C GLY A 30 -47.26 -19.86 -0.12
N ILE A 31 -48.16 -20.11 -1.07
CA ILE A 31 -49.04 -19.07 -1.64
C ILE A 31 -50.02 -18.52 -0.59
N LEU A 32 -50.62 -19.40 0.22
CA LEU A 32 -51.52 -18.99 1.30
C LEU A 32 -50.81 -18.08 2.31
N ILE A 33 -49.59 -18.43 2.71
CA ILE A 33 -48.75 -17.60 3.59
C ILE A 33 -48.44 -16.25 2.93
N LEU A 34 -48.07 -16.25 1.64
CA LEU A 34 -47.75 -15.03 0.90
C LEU A 34 -48.92 -14.04 0.90
N ILE A 35 -50.12 -14.54 0.57
CA ILE A 35 -51.36 -13.74 0.55
C ILE A 35 -51.69 -13.24 1.96
N SER A 36 -51.52 -14.09 2.98
CA SER A 36 -51.79 -13.74 4.39
C SER A 36 -50.87 -12.64 4.93
N LEU A 37 -49.61 -12.59 4.48
CA LEU A 37 -48.67 -11.55 4.92
C LEU A 37 -48.93 -10.20 4.22
N GLN A 38 -49.33 -10.21 2.95
CA GLN A 38 -49.48 -9.00 2.12
C GLN A 38 -50.86 -8.34 2.20
N ASN A 39 -51.95 -9.11 2.31
CA ASN A 39 -53.30 -8.56 2.26
C ASN A 39 -53.97 -8.50 3.65
N LYS A 40 -54.58 -7.35 3.97
CA LYS A 40 -55.45 -7.21 5.16
C LYS A 40 -56.79 -7.96 5.01
N SER A 41 -57.13 -8.38 3.79
CA SER A 41 -58.43 -8.98 3.42
C SER A 41 -58.46 -10.51 3.50
N THR A 42 -57.45 -11.17 4.07
CA THR A 42 -57.54 -12.61 4.36
C THR A 42 -58.45 -12.85 5.55
N GLY A 43 -59.30 -13.89 5.50
CA GLY A 43 -60.17 -14.28 6.63
C GLY A 43 -59.38 -14.60 7.91
N GLU A 44 -60.08 -14.99 8.99
CA GLU A 44 -59.48 -15.21 10.32
C GLU A 44 -58.24 -16.12 10.32
N LEU A 45 -58.21 -17.14 9.46
CA LEU A 45 -57.06 -18.00 9.27
C LEU A 45 -55.81 -17.23 8.79
N GLY A 46 -55.96 -16.31 7.85
CA GLY A 46 -54.83 -15.52 7.33
C GLY A 46 -54.33 -14.48 8.32
N LYS A 47 -55.22 -13.87 9.11
CA LYS A 47 -54.83 -13.00 10.24
C LYS A 47 -54.03 -13.79 11.27
N PHE A 48 -54.48 -14.99 11.64
CA PHE A 48 -53.76 -15.86 12.55
C PHE A 48 -52.37 -16.23 12.00
N ILE A 49 -52.27 -16.62 10.73
CA ILE A 49 -50.99 -16.94 10.07
C ILE A 49 -50.06 -15.73 10.09
N LYS A 50 -50.55 -14.53 9.77
CA LYS A 50 -49.77 -13.29 9.79
C LYS A 50 -49.26 -12.99 11.19
N SER A 51 -50.14 -12.98 12.20
CA SER A 51 -49.75 -12.70 13.59
C SER A 51 -48.75 -13.72 14.12
N ALA A 52 -48.94 -15.01 13.80
CA ALA A 52 -48.02 -16.07 14.19
C ALA A 52 -46.63 -15.91 13.55
N LEU A 53 -46.56 -15.70 12.23
CA LEU A 53 -45.27 -15.61 11.53
C LEU A 53 -44.54 -14.30 11.81
N MET A 54 -45.24 -13.17 11.80
CA MET A 54 -44.66 -11.86 12.10
C MET A 54 -44.24 -11.78 13.57
N GLY A 55 -45.04 -12.27 14.52
CA GLY A 55 -44.64 -12.29 15.93
C GLY A 55 -43.41 -13.16 16.21
N LEU A 56 -43.24 -14.27 15.48
CA LEU A 56 -42.09 -15.16 15.66
C LEU A 56 -40.83 -14.68 14.93
N LEU A 57 -40.95 -14.14 13.72
CA LEU A 57 -39.82 -13.90 12.81
C LEU A 57 -39.70 -12.45 12.34
N SER A 58 -40.67 -11.59 12.63
CA SER A 58 -40.76 -10.20 12.18
C SER A 58 -40.59 -10.08 10.65
N VAL A 59 -39.94 -9.02 10.16
CA VAL A 59 -39.68 -8.75 8.73
C VAL A 59 -39.11 -9.96 7.96
N PRO A 60 -38.17 -10.78 8.51
CA PRO A 60 -37.74 -12.02 7.87
C PRO A 60 -38.87 -12.98 7.44
N ALA A 61 -40.04 -12.96 8.09
CA ALA A 61 -41.20 -13.77 7.72
C ALA A 61 -41.64 -13.58 6.27
N HIS A 62 -41.42 -12.40 5.68
CA HIS A 62 -41.79 -12.10 4.29
C HIS A 62 -41.01 -12.91 3.26
N LEU A 63 -39.81 -13.40 3.59
CA LEU A 63 -39.01 -14.23 2.69
C LEU A 63 -39.44 -15.71 2.71
N LEU A 64 -40.00 -16.18 3.83
CA LEU A 64 -40.42 -17.57 4.06
C LEU A 64 -41.35 -18.15 2.98
N PRO A 65 -42.44 -17.48 2.53
CA PRO A 65 -43.33 -18.05 1.52
C PRO A 65 -42.62 -18.34 0.19
N TYR A 66 -41.69 -17.48 -0.23
CA TYR A 66 -40.91 -17.70 -1.46
C TYR A 66 -40.02 -18.94 -1.35
N ILE A 67 -39.39 -19.15 -0.19
CA ILE A 67 -38.57 -20.34 0.08
C ILE A 67 -39.44 -21.61 0.05
N ILE A 68 -40.63 -21.59 0.67
CA ILE A 68 -41.56 -22.74 0.69
C ILE A 68 -42.03 -23.08 -0.72
N ILE A 69 -42.42 -22.08 -1.52
CA ILE A 69 -42.84 -22.27 -2.91
C ILE A 69 -41.68 -22.87 -3.74
N LEU A 70 -40.47 -22.33 -3.62
CA LEU A 70 -39.30 -22.84 -4.33
C LEU A 70 -38.98 -24.29 -3.93
N LEU A 71 -39.04 -24.63 -2.64
CA LEU A 71 -38.85 -26.00 -2.17
C LEU A 71 -39.92 -26.95 -2.72
N GLY A 72 -41.17 -26.51 -2.81
CA GLY A 72 -42.26 -27.26 -3.45
C GLY A 72 -41.97 -27.53 -4.93
N ILE A 73 -41.58 -26.51 -5.70
CA ILE A 73 -41.23 -26.63 -7.12
C ILE A 73 -40.04 -27.59 -7.32
N PHE A 74 -38.96 -27.42 -6.54
CA PHE A 74 -37.79 -28.29 -6.65
C PHE A 74 -38.05 -29.74 -6.21
N SER A 75 -38.95 -29.93 -5.24
CA SER A 75 -39.45 -31.24 -4.83
C SER A 75 -40.20 -31.93 -5.99
N MET A 76 -41.03 -31.17 -6.72
CA MET A 76 -41.78 -31.68 -7.88
C MET A 76 -40.86 -32.15 -9.02
N ILE A 77 -39.77 -31.43 -9.26
CA ILE A 77 -38.79 -31.75 -10.31
C ILE A 77 -37.85 -32.91 -9.88
N GLY A 78 -37.98 -33.43 -8.66
CA GLY A 78 -37.14 -34.52 -8.15
C GLY A 78 -35.69 -34.13 -7.87
N LYS A 79 -35.36 -32.84 -7.96
CA LYS A 79 -34.02 -32.29 -7.69
C LYS A 79 -33.73 -32.14 -6.20
N LEU A 80 -34.76 -32.22 -5.35
CA LEU A 80 -34.67 -32.00 -3.91
C LEU A 80 -34.57 -33.30 -3.08
N SER A 81 -33.86 -34.31 -3.60
CA SER A 81 -33.62 -35.59 -2.92
C SER A 81 -32.53 -35.52 -1.83
N ASP A 82 -31.68 -34.50 -1.88
CA ASP A 82 -30.52 -34.40 -1.02
C ASP A 82 -30.89 -33.78 0.34
N LYS A 83 -30.74 -34.55 1.43
CA LYS A 83 -30.97 -34.05 2.79
C LYS A 83 -30.05 -32.87 3.15
N LYS A 84 -28.83 -32.84 2.59
CA LYS A 84 -27.85 -31.76 2.86
C LYS A 84 -28.34 -30.44 2.26
N LEU A 85 -28.90 -30.46 1.05
CA LEU A 85 -29.44 -29.28 0.39
C LEU A 85 -30.58 -28.64 1.18
N LYS A 86 -31.50 -29.46 1.71
CA LYS A 86 -32.61 -28.98 2.56
C LYS A 86 -32.09 -28.35 3.86
N LEU A 87 -31.11 -28.98 4.49
CA LEU A 87 -30.47 -28.47 5.70
C LEU A 87 -29.79 -27.13 5.44
N SER A 88 -29.03 -27.00 4.34
CA SER A 88 -28.33 -25.75 3.99
C SER A 88 -29.27 -24.60 3.68
N ILE A 89 -30.40 -24.84 3.00
CA ILE A 89 -31.43 -23.80 2.79
C ILE A 89 -32.02 -23.33 4.13
N GLY A 90 -32.28 -24.27 5.04
CA GLY A 90 -32.74 -23.95 6.39
C GLY A 90 -31.73 -23.13 7.20
N LEU A 91 -30.46 -23.54 7.20
CA LEU A 91 -29.38 -22.82 7.88
C LEU A 91 -29.17 -21.42 7.29
N MET A 92 -29.28 -21.26 5.98
CA MET A 92 -29.17 -19.96 5.33
C MET A 92 -30.31 -19.02 5.76
N TYR A 93 -31.54 -19.53 5.84
CA TYR A 93 -32.69 -18.76 6.33
C TYR A 93 -32.57 -18.41 7.82
N ILE A 94 -32.17 -19.36 8.67
CA ILE A 94 -31.91 -19.12 10.09
C ILE A 94 -30.81 -18.07 10.26
N GLY A 95 -29.72 -18.16 9.49
CA GLY A 95 -28.66 -17.16 9.50
C GLY A 95 -29.17 -15.75 9.15
N TYR A 96 -30.02 -15.63 8.13
CA TYR A 96 -30.67 -14.36 7.78
C TYR A 96 -31.54 -13.81 8.93
N VAL A 97 -32.34 -14.66 9.58
CA VAL A 97 -33.16 -14.26 10.75
C VAL A 97 -32.28 -13.73 11.88
N ILE A 98 -31.14 -14.39 12.17
CA ILE A 98 -30.26 -13.96 13.25
C ILE A 98 -29.53 -12.66 12.88
N VAL A 99 -28.98 -12.54 11.67
CA VAL A 99 -28.31 -11.32 11.18
C VAL A 99 -29.24 -10.11 11.26
N TYR A 100 -30.49 -10.27 10.80
CA TYR A 100 -31.50 -9.23 10.90
C TYR A 100 -31.81 -8.87 12.36
N SER A 101 -31.92 -9.87 13.24
CA SER A 101 -32.19 -9.66 14.66
C SER A 101 -31.05 -8.94 15.39
N ILE A 102 -29.79 -9.24 15.06
CA ILE A 102 -28.61 -8.53 15.58
C ILE A 102 -28.58 -7.09 15.04
N TYR A 103 -28.93 -6.88 13.77
CA TYR A 103 -29.03 -5.52 13.21
C TYR A 103 -30.06 -4.66 13.95
N THR A 104 -31.16 -5.27 14.40
CA THR A 104 -32.18 -4.62 15.23
C THR A 104 -31.94 -4.79 16.74
N SER A 105 -30.69 -4.98 17.19
CA SER A 105 -30.40 -5.39 18.58
C SER A 105 -30.81 -4.39 19.65
N GLU A 106 -31.06 -3.13 19.28
CA GLU A 106 -31.59 -2.09 20.18
C GLU A 106 -32.94 -2.51 20.81
N TYR A 107 -33.68 -3.38 20.16
CA TYR A 107 -34.97 -3.90 20.62
C TYR A 107 -34.87 -5.27 21.31
N ILE A 108 -33.65 -5.77 21.59
CA ILE A 108 -33.46 -7.04 22.30
C ILE A 108 -33.41 -6.79 23.82
N PRO A 109 -34.38 -7.29 24.60
CA PRO A 109 -34.37 -7.12 26.05
C PRO A 109 -33.21 -7.90 26.69
N SER A 110 -32.52 -7.25 27.64
CA SER A 110 -31.34 -7.79 28.34
C SER A 110 -31.62 -9.00 29.26
N LYS A 111 -32.88 -9.26 29.61
CA LYS A 111 -33.33 -10.42 30.39
C LYS A 111 -34.59 -11.05 29.78
N ILE A 112 -34.63 -12.39 29.75
CA ILE A 112 -35.81 -13.14 29.31
C ILE A 112 -36.80 -13.22 30.48
N SER A 113 -37.85 -12.38 30.44
CA SER A 113 -39.01 -12.40 31.34
C SER A 113 -40.27 -12.67 30.54
N PHE A 114 -41.33 -13.23 31.15
CA PHE A 114 -42.61 -13.46 30.48
C PHE A 114 -43.21 -12.17 29.88
N GLN A 115 -43.04 -11.04 30.57
CA GLN A 115 -43.44 -9.72 30.05
C GLN A 115 -42.63 -9.30 28.81
N ASN A 116 -41.33 -9.59 28.80
CA ASN A 116 -40.45 -9.27 27.67
C ASN A 116 -40.71 -10.18 26.46
N ILE A 117 -41.11 -11.43 26.69
CA ILE A 117 -41.51 -12.36 25.61
C ILE A 117 -42.77 -11.85 24.91
N LYS A 118 -43.77 -11.41 25.67
CA LYS A 118 -45.01 -10.84 25.12
C LYS A 118 -44.71 -9.58 24.32
N LEU A 119 -43.90 -8.67 24.87
CA LEU A 119 -43.50 -7.43 24.21
C LEU A 119 -42.78 -7.67 22.88
N VAL A 120 -41.78 -8.55 22.86
CA VAL A 120 -41.02 -8.88 21.63
C VAL A 120 -41.90 -9.52 20.56
N TYR A 121 -42.89 -10.31 20.97
CA TYR A 121 -43.84 -10.91 20.04
C TYR A 121 -44.79 -9.86 19.45
N GLU A 122 -45.32 -8.94 20.26
CA GLU A 122 -46.16 -7.83 19.80
C GLU A 122 -45.39 -6.88 18.86
N GLN A 123 -44.16 -6.52 19.20
CA GLN A 123 -43.26 -5.75 18.32
C GLN A 123 -42.98 -6.46 17.00
N GLY A 124 -42.79 -7.79 17.03
CA GLY A 124 -42.62 -8.59 15.83
C GLY A 124 -43.83 -8.54 14.90
N ILE A 125 -45.06 -8.53 15.44
CA ILE A 125 -46.29 -8.38 14.64
C ILE A 125 -46.30 -7.04 13.89
N GLU A 126 -45.81 -5.98 14.53
CA GLU A 126 -45.69 -4.65 13.95
C GLU A 126 -44.49 -4.51 12.99
N GLY A 127 -43.62 -5.52 12.91
CA GLY A 127 -42.42 -5.51 12.07
C GLY A 127 -41.22 -4.83 12.71
N ILE A 128 -41.26 -4.59 14.03
CA ILE A 128 -40.19 -3.97 14.81
C ILE A 128 -39.36 -5.06 15.49
N GLY A 129 -38.03 -4.96 15.41
CA GLY A 129 -37.11 -5.96 15.97
C GLY A 129 -37.07 -7.28 15.19
N GLY A 130 -36.40 -8.30 15.77
CA GLY A 130 -36.15 -9.60 15.14
C GLY A 130 -37.26 -10.66 15.28
N GLY A 131 -38.37 -10.32 15.95
CA GLY A 131 -39.38 -11.30 16.35
C GLY A 131 -38.89 -12.21 17.48
N LEU A 132 -39.77 -13.03 18.05
CA LEU A 132 -39.45 -13.85 19.22
C LEU A 132 -38.30 -14.84 18.97
N LEU A 133 -38.36 -15.61 17.87
CA LEU A 133 -37.33 -16.60 17.56
C LEU A 133 -36.01 -15.94 17.18
N GLY A 134 -36.06 -14.87 16.38
CA GLY A 134 -34.86 -14.14 15.99
C GLY A 134 -34.16 -13.51 17.19
N SER A 135 -34.91 -12.92 18.11
CA SER A 135 -34.37 -12.31 19.34
C SER A 135 -33.76 -13.34 20.29
N ILE A 136 -34.37 -14.53 20.44
CA ILE A 136 -33.80 -15.63 21.24
C ILE A 136 -32.48 -16.12 20.63
N LEU A 137 -32.47 -16.40 19.32
CA LEU A 137 -31.27 -16.91 18.65
C LEU A 137 -30.13 -15.89 18.60
N ALA A 138 -30.45 -14.61 18.34
CA ALA A 138 -29.48 -13.52 18.40
C ALA A 138 -28.99 -13.29 19.82
N GLY A 139 -29.87 -13.31 20.83
CA GLY A 139 -29.50 -13.15 22.24
C GLY A 139 -28.54 -14.24 22.72
N ILE A 140 -28.77 -15.51 22.35
CA ILE A 140 -27.84 -16.61 22.64
C ILE A 140 -26.49 -16.36 21.96
N SER A 141 -26.50 -15.97 20.68
CA SER A 141 -25.26 -15.74 19.91
C SER A 141 -24.44 -14.58 20.49
N ILE A 142 -25.08 -13.44 20.75
CA ILE A 142 -24.43 -12.24 21.32
C ILE A 142 -23.89 -12.55 22.71
N ARG A 143 -24.61 -13.32 23.53
CA ARG A 143 -24.15 -13.72 24.87
C ARG A 143 -22.90 -14.61 24.82
N LEU A 144 -22.77 -15.45 23.81
CA LEU A 144 -21.63 -16.36 23.67
C LEU A 144 -20.43 -15.72 22.98
N LEU A 145 -20.65 -14.85 21.99
CA LEU A 145 -19.62 -14.41 21.04
C LEU A 145 -19.45 -12.88 20.96
N GLY A 146 -20.31 -12.11 21.62
CA GLY A 146 -20.44 -10.67 21.39
C GLY A 146 -21.08 -10.35 20.03
N ILE A 147 -21.38 -9.08 19.77
CA ILE A 147 -22.05 -8.63 18.53
C ILE A 147 -21.19 -8.93 17.30
N ASN A 148 -19.93 -8.49 17.31
CA ASN A 148 -19.01 -8.67 16.18
C ASN A 148 -18.66 -10.15 15.93
N GLY A 149 -18.44 -10.93 17.00
CA GLY A 149 -18.20 -12.37 16.89
C GLY A 149 -19.41 -13.13 16.36
N SER A 150 -20.62 -12.72 16.72
CA SER A 150 -21.87 -13.30 16.18
C SER A 150 -21.98 -13.08 14.67
N TYR A 151 -21.72 -11.86 14.19
CA TYR A 151 -21.72 -11.58 12.75
C TYR A 151 -20.73 -12.46 11.98
N LEU A 152 -19.49 -12.57 12.48
CA LEU A 152 -18.45 -13.37 11.84
C LEU A 152 -18.86 -14.84 11.69
N VAL A 153 -19.35 -15.46 12.77
CA VAL A 153 -19.73 -16.89 12.76
C VAL A 153 -20.95 -17.14 11.86
N ILE A 154 -21.98 -16.29 11.96
CA ILE A 154 -23.23 -16.50 11.21
C ILE A 154 -23.01 -16.24 9.71
N ILE A 155 -22.27 -15.18 9.34
CA ILE A 155 -21.93 -14.91 7.93
C ILE A 155 -21.11 -16.08 7.36
N THR A 156 -20.16 -16.63 8.12
CA THR A 156 -19.38 -17.80 7.69
C THR A 156 -20.28 -19.02 7.48
N MET A 157 -21.23 -19.28 8.39
CA MET A 157 -22.21 -20.36 8.24
C MET A 157 -23.12 -20.16 7.01
N MET A 158 -23.53 -18.92 6.73
CA MET A 158 -24.32 -18.58 5.54
C MET A 158 -23.52 -18.78 4.24
N ILE A 159 -22.23 -18.43 4.23
CA ILE A 159 -21.33 -18.68 3.09
C ILE A 159 -21.18 -20.18 2.85
N ILE A 160 -20.96 -20.99 3.89
CA ILE A 160 -20.89 -22.46 3.78
C ILE A 160 -22.21 -23.03 3.22
N SER A 161 -23.34 -22.53 3.73
CA SER A 161 -24.66 -22.93 3.26
C SER A 161 -24.86 -22.58 1.78
N PHE A 162 -24.42 -21.40 1.34
CA PHE A 162 -24.46 -20.96 -0.05
C PHE A 162 -23.61 -21.84 -0.97
N ILE A 163 -22.41 -22.25 -0.54
CA ILE A 163 -21.55 -23.17 -1.30
C ILE A 163 -22.24 -24.53 -1.49
N ILE A 164 -22.87 -25.07 -0.44
CA ILE A 164 -23.57 -26.36 -0.52
C ILE A 164 -24.80 -26.26 -1.43
N ILE A 165 -25.54 -25.15 -1.36
CA ILE A 165 -26.73 -24.91 -2.20
C ILE A 165 -26.35 -24.79 -3.67
N THR A 166 -25.35 -23.97 -3.97
CA THR A 166 -24.93 -23.71 -5.35
C THR A 166 -24.08 -24.84 -5.93
N ARG A 167 -23.41 -25.62 -5.07
CA ARG A 167 -22.34 -26.57 -5.44
C ARG A 167 -21.23 -25.90 -6.26
N ILE A 168 -21.07 -24.58 -6.10
CA ILE A 168 -20.03 -23.78 -6.74
C ILE A 168 -19.01 -23.43 -5.66
N SER A 169 -17.73 -23.71 -5.90
CA SER A 169 -16.68 -23.25 -4.99
C SER A 169 -16.56 -21.73 -5.08
N LEU A 170 -16.28 -21.03 -3.98
CA LEU A 170 -16.05 -19.57 -4.01
C LEU A 170 -14.91 -19.20 -4.96
N VAL A 171 -13.89 -20.06 -5.04
CA VAL A 171 -12.77 -19.92 -5.99
C VAL A 171 -13.24 -20.01 -7.44
N ASP A 172 -14.15 -20.92 -7.77
CA ASP A 172 -14.77 -21.00 -9.10
C ASP A 172 -15.71 -19.84 -9.38
N LEU A 173 -16.38 -19.31 -8.35
CA LEU A 173 -17.26 -18.15 -8.47
C LEU A 173 -16.44 -16.90 -8.77
N VAL A 174 -15.28 -16.72 -8.14
CA VAL A 174 -14.30 -15.65 -8.44
C VAL A 174 -13.64 -15.84 -9.81
N ARG A 175 -13.23 -17.08 -10.15
CA ARG A 175 -12.65 -17.38 -11.48
C ARG A 175 -13.67 -17.22 -12.63
N LYS A 176 -14.96 -17.51 -12.39
CA LYS A 176 -16.04 -17.32 -13.37
C LYS A 176 -16.63 -15.90 -13.34
N SER A 177 -16.57 -15.19 -12.22
CA SER A 177 -17.10 -13.83 -12.09
C SER A 177 -16.29 -12.82 -12.87
N ASN A 178 -15.03 -13.11 -13.20
CA ASN A 178 -14.31 -12.33 -14.22
C ASN A 178 -15.17 -12.19 -15.48
N LYS A 179 -15.86 -13.23 -15.96
CA LYS A 179 -16.74 -13.12 -17.15
C LYS A 179 -18.09 -12.44 -16.89
N ILE A 180 -18.63 -12.47 -15.67
CA ILE A 180 -19.93 -11.86 -15.32
C ILE A 180 -19.76 -10.37 -15.02
N ILE A 181 -18.71 -9.99 -14.30
CA ILE A 181 -18.27 -8.61 -14.08
C ILE A 181 -17.87 -8.00 -15.42
N ILE A 182 -17.13 -8.73 -16.26
CA ILE A 182 -16.87 -8.33 -17.65
C ILE A 182 -18.19 -8.23 -18.45
N LYS A 183 -19.19 -9.10 -18.27
CA LYS A 183 -20.50 -9.01 -18.96
C LYS A 183 -21.35 -7.83 -18.49
N LEU A 184 -21.34 -7.52 -17.19
CA LEU A 184 -22.04 -6.37 -16.62
C LEU A 184 -21.38 -5.08 -17.10
N PHE A 185 -20.05 -5.06 -17.13
CA PHE A 185 -19.24 -4.01 -17.75
C PHE A 185 -19.50 -3.93 -19.26
N TYR A 186 -19.67 -5.06 -19.96
CA TYR A 186 -20.00 -5.11 -21.38
C TYR A 186 -21.44 -4.70 -21.71
N LEU A 187 -22.40 -4.90 -20.80
CA LEU A 187 -23.77 -4.41 -20.97
C LEU A 187 -23.83 -2.90 -20.82
N ILE A 188 -23.12 -2.35 -19.83
CA ILE A 188 -22.93 -0.90 -19.66
C ILE A 188 -22.14 -0.34 -20.86
N LYS A 189 -21.09 -1.03 -21.30
CA LYS A 189 -20.28 -0.67 -22.47
C LYS A 189 -21.07 -0.77 -23.78
N ASN A 190 -21.95 -1.75 -23.96
CA ASN A 190 -22.73 -1.90 -25.19
C ASN A 190 -23.84 -0.84 -25.32
N SER A 191 -24.40 -0.35 -24.21
CA SER A 191 -25.23 0.86 -24.24
C SER A 191 -24.43 2.13 -24.60
N ILE A 192 -23.12 2.12 -24.37
CA ILE A 192 -22.21 3.23 -24.74
C ILE A 192 -21.66 3.07 -26.17
N MET A 193 -21.52 1.84 -26.68
CA MET A 193 -20.92 1.54 -27.99
C MET A 193 -21.90 1.45 -29.16
N GLU A 194 -23.21 1.54 -28.93
CA GLU A 194 -24.16 2.02 -29.94
C GLU A 194 -24.00 3.52 -30.23
N PHE A 195 -23.18 4.25 -29.44
CA PHE A 195 -22.92 5.67 -29.68
C PHE A 195 -21.67 5.95 -30.52
N ILE A 196 -20.65 5.08 -30.58
CA ILE A 196 -19.51 5.27 -31.50
C ILE A 196 -18.99 3.90 -31.99
N GLN A 197 -19.22 3.65 -33.28
CA GLN A 197 -18.71 2.54 -34.08
C GLN A 197 -17.17 2.47 -34.03
N ILE A 198 -16.60 1.29 -33.81
CA ILE A 198 -15.47 0.79 -34.62
C ILE A 198 -15.63 -0.74 -34.80
N PRO A 199 -15.62 -1.27 -36.04
CA PRO A 199 -15.96 -2.66 -36.32
C PRO A 199 -14.78 -3.64 -36.12
N ASN A 200 -15.13 -4.81 -35.56
CA ASN A 200 -14.64 -6.19 -35.78
C ASN A 200 -13.11 -6.46 -35.88
N ILE A 201 -12.58 -7.60 -35.40
CA ILE A 201 -12.80 -8.94 -35.94
C ILE A 201 -12.32 -10.02 -34.92
N LYS A 202 -13.16 -11.06 -34.77
CA LYS A 202 -12.95 -12.53 -34.58
C LYS A 202 -11.59 -13.04 -34.03
N GLU A 203 -11.51 -14.12 -33.24
CA GLU A 203 -12.01 -15.46 -33.61
C GLU A 203 -11.97 -16.48 -32.44
N GLU A 204 -12.86 -17.47 -32.54
CA GLU A 204 -13.01 -18.64 -31.67
C GLU A 204 -11.92 -19.70 -31.91
N ARG A 205 -11.59 -20.54 -30.90
CA ARG A 205 -11.93 -21.99 -30.93
C ARG A 205 -11.48 -22.78 -29.69
N ARG A 206 -12.49 -23.47 -29.12
CA ARG A 206 -12.58 -24.89 -28.67
C ARG A 206 -11.44 -25.49 -27.81
N LYS A 207 -11.71 -25.85 -26.55
CA LYS A 207 -12.37 -27.10 -26.08
C LYS A 207 -11.73 -28.41 -26.59
N SER A 208 -11.03 -29.12 -25.69
CA SER A 208 -11.25 -30.50 -25.24
C SER A 208 -10.06 -30.88 -24.34
N LYS A 209 -10.06 -31.76 -23.33
CA LYS A 209 -11.01 -32.62 -22.60
C LYS A 209 -10.20 -33.08 -21.36
N LYS A 210 -10.66 -32.81 -20.14
CA LYS A 210 -11.06 -33.82 -19.12
C LYS A 210 -10.30 -35.16 -19.06
N GLU A 211 -9.60 -35.32 -17.92
CA GLU A 211 -9.68 -36.40 -16.92
C GLU A 211 -9.56 -37.87 -17.39
N LYS A 212 -8.57 -38.59 -16.83
CA LYS A 212 -8.81 -39.43 -15.62
C LYS A 212 -7.52 -40.05 -15.05
N SER A 213 -7.53 -40.15 -13.73
CA SER A 213 -6.66 -40.91 -12.84
C SER A 213 -6.88 -42.43 -12.93
N ILE A 214 -5.89 -43.22 -12.47
CA ILE A 214 -6.01 -44.34 -11.51
C ILE A 214 -4.63 -45.00 -11.23
N ILE A 215 -4.21 -44.91 -9.95
CA ILE A 215 -3.63 -45.94 -9.03
C ILE A 215 -2.35 -46.72 -9.38
N ILE A 216 -1.27 -46.36 -8.65
CA ILE A 216 -0.29 -47.13 -7.85
C ILE A 216 0.13 -48.55 -8.31
N LYS A 217 1.45 -48.72 -8.49
CA LYS A 217 2.21 -49.92 -8.13
C LYS A 217 3.58 -49.55 -7.54
N GLU A 218 3.90 -50.21 -6.43
CA GLU A 218 5.21 -50.30 -5.76
C GLU A 218 6.21 -51.17 -6.53
N ASN A 219 7.48 -51.03 -6.11
CA ASN A 219 8.69 -51.80 -6.42
C ASN A 219 9.31 -51.44 -7.78
N THR A 220 10.60 -51.13 -7.94
CA THR A 220 11.85 -51.44 -7.20
C THR A 220 12.91 -50.58 -7.95
N VAL A 221 14.00 -50.00 -7.43
CA VAL A 221 15.26 -50.60 -6.95
C VAL A 221 16.19 -49.41 -6.64
N LYS A 222 16.67 -49.33 -5.39
CA LYS A 222 18.10 -49.17 -5.05
C LYS A 222 19.03 -48.72 -6.20
N SER A 223 19.20 -47.42 -6.36
CA SER A 223 20.47 -46.86 -6.83
C SER A 223 20.49 -45.40 -6.42
N LEU A 224 21.54 -45.02 -5.69
CA LEU A 224 22.19 -43.70 -5.60
C LEU A 224 23.01 -43.63 -4.30
N GLU A 225 23.89 -44.61 -4.11
CA GLU A 225 25.22 -44.33 -3.55
C GLU A 225 26.06 -43.75 -4.70
N HIS A 226 25.88 -42.46 -4.95
CA HIS A 226 26.76 -41.65 -5.80
C HIS A 226 26.68 -40.19 -5.31
N ASN A 227 27.21 -39.97 -4.11
CA ASN A 227 27.24 -38.66 -3.45
C ASN A 227 28.68 -38.18 -3.20
N VAL A 228 29.67 -38.63 -3.97
CA VAL A 228 31.08 -38.29 -3.70
C VAL A 228 31.69 -37.30 -4.73
N ASP A 229 31.10 -37.08 -5.90
CA ASP A 229 31.77 -36.30 -6.96
C ASP A 229 31.32 -34.82 -7.13
N LEU A 230 30.32 -34.35 -6.38
CA LEU A 230 29.81 -32.96 -6.48
C LEU A 230 30.39 -32.01 -5.42
N GLU A 231 30.97 -32.54 -4.34
CA GLU A 231 31.49 -31.71 -3.24
C GLU A 231 32.72 -30.87 -3.62
N GLU A 232 33.42 -31.20 -4.71
CA GLU A 232 34.65 -30.49 -5.12
C GLU A 232 34.46 -29.37 -6.15
N LYS A 233 33.25 -29.13 -6.71
CA LYS A 233 33.06 -28.14 -7.81
C LYS A 233 32.25 -26.90 -7.47
N ILE A 234 31.35 -26.94 -6.48
CA ILE A 234 30.45 -25.81 -6.18
C ILE A 234 30.98 -25.02 -4.98
N LYS A 235 31.36 -23.75 -5.20
CA LYS A 235 31.78 -22.85 -4.12
C LYS A 235 30.55 -22.33 -3.37
N ILE A 236 30.37 -22.72 -2.12
CA ILE A 236 29.28 -22.21 -1.25
C ILE A 236 29.85 -21.11 -0.35
N LEU A 237 29.30 -19.90 -0.49
CA LEU A 237 29.56 -18.76 0.39
C LEU A 237 28.33 -18.54 1.29
N ASP A 238 28.48 -18.77 2.58
CA ASP A 238 27.43 -18.57 3.58
C ASP A 238 27.67 -17.26 4.33
N PHE A 239 26.87 -16.25 4.02
CA PHE A 239 26.99 -14.91 4.60
C PHE A 239 26.09 -14.71 5.83
N THR A 240 25.43 -15.76 6.32
CA THR A 240 24.64 -15.72 7.56
C THR A 240 25.45 -16.01 8.82
N ARG A 241 26.77 -16.25 8.68
CA ARG A 241 27.68 -16.52 9.79
C ARG A 241 28.56 -15.30 10.06
N GLU A 242 28.62 -14.85 11.31
CA GLU A 242 29.72 -14.00 11.75
C GLU A 242 31.00 -14.83 11.69
N THR A 243 31.98 -14.37 10.92
CA THR A 243 33.33 -14.93 10.93
C THR A 243 34.18 -14.02 11.80
N ASP A 244 34.52 -14.52 12.99
CA ASP A 244 35.60 -13.96 13.79
C ASP A 244 36.92 -14.06 13.00
N SER A 245 37.60 -12.91 12.93
CA SER A 245 39.04 -12.70 12.67
C SER A 245 39.69 -13.41 11.48
N ASP A 246 40.08 -12.64 10.46
CA ASP A 246 41.47 -12.56 9.99
C ASP A 246 41.62 -11.52 8.86
N PHE A 247 41.78 -10.25 9.23
CA PHE A 247 42.53 -9.28 8.42
C PHE A 247 43.26 -8.32 9.37
N LYS A 248 44.36 -8.83 9.95
CA LYS A 248 45.47 -8.00 10.42
C LYS A 248 46.55 -7.98 9.34
N ASN A 249 47.13 -6.79 9.17
CA ASN A 249 48.34 -6.45 8.41
C ASN A 249 48.13 -5.99 6.96
N MET A 250 47.99 -4.67 6.78
CA MET A 250 49.11 -3.86 6.28
C MET A 250 48.81 -2.38 6.53
N ASN A 251 49.44 -1.84 7.57
CA ASN A 251 49.75 -0.42 7.68
C ASN A 251 51.13 -0.18 7.06
N ASP A 252 51.41 1.10 6.83
CA ASP A 252 52.69 1.75 6.52
C ASP A 252 52.85 2.08 5.04
N ILE A 253 52.49 3.32 4.65
CA ILE A 253 53.47 4.34 4.24
C ILE A 253 52.99 5.72 4.73
N GLU A 254 53.94 6.44 5.31
CA GLU A 254 53.88 7.71 6.02
C GLU A 254 53.56 8.95 5.16
N GLU A 255 53.21 10.00 5.92
CA GLU A 255 52.96 11.39 5.57
C GLU A 255 54.10 12.07 4.80
N ASP A 256 53.75 13.11 4.03
CA ASP A 256 54.59 14.31 4.01
C ASP A 256 53.75 15.59 3.81
N LYS A 257 54.04 16.56 4.69
CA LYS A 257 53.44 17.91 4.79
C LYS A 257 54.13 18.87 3.83
N VAL A 258 53.39 19.82 3.24
CA VAL A 258 53.91 21.17 2.94
C VAL A 258 52.81 22.23 3.12
N ASP A 259 53.08 23.16 4.04
CA ASP A 259 52.33 24.38 4.30
C ASP A 259 52.68 25.53 3.32
N ALA A 260 51.62 26.20 2.84
CA ALA A 260 51.36 27.65 2.77
C ALA A 260 52.41 28.69 2.26
N LYS A 261 52.00 29.57 1.31
CA LYS A 261 51.54 30.98 1.56
C LYS A 261 51.45 31.89 0.31
N LYS A 262 50.37 32.71 0.31
CA LYS A 262 50.21 34.14 -0.10
C LYS A 262 50.46 34.53 -1.58
N GLN A 263 49.83 35.54 -2.20
CA GLN A 263 48.99 36.70 -1.83
C GLN A 263 48.42 37.29 -3.14
N LEU A 264 47.28 38.01 -3.10
CA LEU A 264 47.13 39.39 -3.61
C LEU A 264 45.68 39.87 -3.47
N ALA A 265 45.56 41.11 -2.98
CA ALA A 265 44.36 41.86 -2.67
C ALA A 265 44.06 42.88 -3.79
N ILE A 266 42.79 43.27 -3.99
CA ILE A 266 42.36 44.60 -4.45
C ILE A 266 40.96 44.90 -3.88
N ASP A 267 40.82 46.11 -3.31
CA ASP A 267 39.64 46.77 -2.76
C ASP A 267 38.64 47.28 -3.83
N SER A 268 37.37 47.40 -3.46
CA SER A 268 36.58 48.63 -3.69
C SER A 268 35.22 48.56 -2.98
N GLU A 269 34.97 49.59 -2.17
CA GLU A 269 33.73 49.96 -1.49
C GLU A 269 32.61 50.36 -2.48
N ASP A 270 31.35 50.08 -2.13
CA ASP A 270 30.33 51.12 -1.91
C ASP A 270 28.99 50.52 -1.47
N GLU A 271 28.42 51.16 -0.45
CA GLU A 271 27.15 50.88 0.23
C GLU A 271 25.93 51.26 -0.63
N ASN A 272 24.80 50.58 -0.40
CA ASN A 272 23.51 51.24 -0.22
C ASN A 272 22.49 50.29 0.41
N ASP A 273 21.91 50.77 1.50
CA ASP A 273 20.91 50.16 2.36
C ASP A 273 19.58 49.87 1.65
N VAL A 274 19.00 48.69 1.93
CA VAL A 274 17.55 48.50 2.03
C VAL A 274 17.29 47.50 3.15
N GLU A 275 16.59 47.93 4.20
CA GLU A 275 16.17 47.14 5.35
C GLU A 275 15.26 45.96 4.92
N ASP A 276 15.69 44.73 5.21
CA ASP A 276 14.87 43.52 5.11
C ASP A 276 14.91 42.79 6.47
N ILE A 277 13.73 42.46 6.99
CA ILE A 277 13.47 41.97 8.34
C ILE A 277 14.14 40.58 8.54
N GLN A 278 15.11 40.52 9.45
CA GLN A 278 15.89 39.32 9.80
C GLN A 278 15.02 38.23 10.46
N ILE A 279 15.14 36.99 9.98
CA ILE A 279 14.51 35.80 10.57
C ILE A 279 15.62 34.98 11.22
N HIS A 280 15.68 35.01 12.55
CA HIS A 280 16.56 34.15 13.33
C HIS A 280 15.88 32.80 13.57
N ILE A 281 16.36 31.73 12.92
CA ILE A 281 16.22 30.38 13.47
C ILE A 281 17.02 30.40 14.78
N LYS A 282 16.34 30.53 15.93
CA LYS A 282 17.02 30.52 17.23
C LYS A 282 17.61 29.13 17.43
N ASN A 283 18.93 28.99 17.29
CA ASN A 283 19.61 27.88 17.94
C ASN A 283 19.50 28.10 19.45
N SER A 284 18.55 27.43 20.10
CA SER A 284 18.52 27.41 21.56
C SER A 284 19.88 26.88 22.05
N THR A 285 20.58 27.71 22.84
CA THR A 285 21.78 27.40 23.64
C THR A 285 22.23 25.94 23.59
N LYS A 286 23.39 25.68 22.94
CA LYS A 286 24.22 24.46 22.98
C LYS A 286 23.61 23.36 23.84
N SER A 287 22.69 22.58 23.26
CA SER A 287 21.97 21.58 24.04
C SER A 287 22.92 20.43 24.38
N ASP A 288 22.90 19.96 25.63
CA ASP A 288 23.62 18.75 26.09
C ASP A 288 23.00 17.47 25.51
N TYR A 289 22.75 17.45 24.19
CA TYR A 289 22.16 16.33 23.49
C TYR A 289 23.14 15.16 23.44
N LYS A 290 22.72 14.03 24.03
CA LYS A 290 23.42 12.76 24.01
C LYS A 290 22.76 11.82 23.01
N ILE A 291 23.59 11.31 22.11
CA ILE A 291 23.19 10.28 21.14
C ILE A 291 22.73 9.02 21.91
N PRO A 292 21.63 8.35 21.49
CA PRO A 292 21.17 7.12 22.14
C PRO A 292 22.20 5.98 22.11
N ASP A 293 22.19 5.14 23.14
CA ASP A 293 23.00 3.92 23.19
C ASP A 293 22.37 2.82 22.30
N LEU A 294 23.20 2.03 21.62
CA LEU A 294 22.80 0.86 20.83
C LEU A 294 22.19 -0.26 21.69
N ASN A 295 22.39 -0.23 23.02
CA ASN A 295 21.73 -1.12 23.97
C ASN A 295 20.21 -0.97 24.03
N LEU A 296 19.65 0.12 23.49
CA LEU A 296 18.20 0.29 23.34
C LEU A 296 17.60 -0.62 22.25
N LEU A 297 18.44 -1.15 21.36
CA LEU A 297 18.06 -1.98 20.22
C LEU A 297 18.32 -3.48 20.50
N LYS A 298 17.50 -4.34 19.90
CA LYS A 298 17.57 -5.79 20.07
C LYS A 298 18.70 -6.39 19.22
N ASN A 299 19.35 -7.43 19.74
CA ASN A 299 20.36 -8.22 19.02
C ASN A 299 19.70 -9.19 18.04
N ASN A 300 20.46 -9.65 17.05
CA ASN A 300 20.00 -10.63 16.06
C ASN A 300 19.72 -12.00 16.71
N PRO A 301 18.54 -12.63 16.49
CA PRO A 301 18.30 -14.00 16.93
C PRO A 301 19.21 -14.98 16.18
N VAL A 302 20.14 -15.63 16.91
CA VAL A 302 21.01 -16.68 16.36
C VAL A 302 20.17 -17.90 15.93
N LEU A 303 20.11 -18.16 14.61
CA LEU A 303 19.50 -19.37 14.06
C LEU A 303 20.58 -20.44 13.81
N SER A 304 20.32 -21.69 14.18
CA SER A 304 21.24 -22.81 13.96
C SER A 304 21.18 -23.29 12.50
N THR A 305 22.34 -23.31 11.82
CA THR A 305 22.47 -23.47 10.35
C THR A 305 23.04 -24.82 9.89
N LYS A 306 22.97 -25.88 10.73
CA LYS A 306 23.59 -27.19 10.41
C LYS A 306 22.92 -27.93 9.23
N ASP A 307 21.64 -27.68 8.95
CA ASP A 307 20.89 -28.36 7.87
C ASP A 307 20.97 -27.66 6.49
N ASP A 308 21.44 -26.40 6.44
CA ASP A 308 21.36 -25.56 5.24
C ASP A 308 22.23 -26.03 4.07
N LYS A 309 23.40 -26.61 4.34
CA LYS A 309 24.36 -26.95 3.27
C LYS A 309 23.84 -28.08 2.38
N LYS A 310 23.16 -29.08 2.97
CA LYS A 310 22.56 -30.20 2.23
C LYS A 310 21.41 -29.72 1.36
N GLU A 311 20.58 -28.82 1.88
CA GLU A 311 19.45 -28.24 1.17
C GLU A 311 19.90 -27.41 -0.04
N ILE A 312 20.93 -26.58 0.14
CA ILE A 312 21.53 -25.77 -0.94
C ILE A 312 22.02 -26.66 -2.08
N LEU A 313 22.76 -27.73 -1.77
CA LEU A 313 23.27 -28.65 -2.80
C LEU A 313 22.15 -29.39 -3.51
N HIS A 314 21.11 -29.79 -2.78
CA HIS A 314 19.91 -30.41 -3.37
C HIS A 314 19.21 -29.44 -4.34
N LYS A 315 18.98 -28.18 -3.94
CA LYS A 315 18.37 -27.15 -4.80
C LYS A 315 19.21 -26.83 -6.03
N ALA A 316 20.54 -26.80 -5.89
CA ALA A 316 21.45 -26.63 -7.03
C ALA A 316 21.27 -27.75 -8.06
N LYS A 317 21.19 -29.01 -7.60
CA LYS A 317 20.98 -30.17 -8.49
C LYS A 317 19.62 -30.14 -9.18
N VAL A 318 18.55 -29.85 -8.45
CA VAL A 318 17.20 -29.70 -9.02
C VAL A 318 17.17 -28.59 -10.07
N LEU A 319 17.91 -27.50 -9.84
CA LEU A 319 18.01 -26.39 -10.80
C LEU A 319 18.71 -26.82 -12.10
N GLU A 320 19.84 -27.53 -12.00
CA GLU A 320 20.54 -28.07 -13.18
C GLU A 320 19.67 -29.05 -13.96
N GLU A 321 19.06 -30.04 -13.29
CA GLU A 321 18.15 -31.01 -13.90
C GLU A 321 16.93 -30.33 -14.54
N THR A 322 16.39 -29.28 -13.91
CA THR A 322 15.28 -28.51 -14.46
C THR A 322 15.69 -27.83 -15.77
N LEU A 323 16.82 -27.13 -15.79
CA LEU A 323 17.31 -26.46 -16.99
C LEU A 323 17.57 -27.47 -18.11
N GLU A 324 18.18 -28.61 -17.80
CA GLU A 324 18.45 -29.69 -18.75
C GLU A 324 17.16 -30.24 -19.38
N ASN A 325 16.11 -30.48 -18.57
CA ASN A 325 14.81 -30.95 -19.04
C ASN A 325 14.13 -30.00 -20.06
N PHE A 326 14.43 -28.69 -19.99
CA PHE A 326 13.97 -27.68 -20.95
C PHE A 326 14.98 -27.44 -22.10
N GLY A 327 15.99 -28.30 -22.21
CA GLY A 327 17.04 -28.24 -23.22
C GLY A 327 17.95 -27.02 -23.05
N VAL A 328 18.21 -26.61 -21.81
CA VAL A 328 19.15 -25.54 -21.46
C VAL A 328 20.31 -26.18 -20.71
N ASP A 329 21.44 -26.31 -21.37
CA ASP A 329 22.67 -26.80 -20.74
C ASP A 329 23.36 -25.66 -19.97
N ALA A 330 23.42 -25.80 -18.65
CA ALA A 330 24.01 -24.82 -17.73
C ALA A 330 24.45 -25.51 -16.44
N LYS A 331 25.49 -24.97 -15.79
CA LYS A 331 26.02 -25.49 -14.51
C LYS A 331 26.04 -24.44 -13.42
N VAL A 332 25.78 -24.85 -12.18
CA VAL A 332 25.92 -24.01 -10.99
C VAL A 332 27.39 -23.96 -10.59
N ILE A 333 27.98 -22.77 -10.63
CA ILE A 333 29.40 -22.57 -10.30
C ILE A 333 29.61 -22.10 -8.86
N GLN A 334 28.67 -21.31 -8.35
CA GLN A 334 28.77 -20.69 -7.03
C GLN A 334 27.38 -20.53 -6.43
N VAL A 335 27.27 -20.72 -5.12
CA VAL A 335 26.06 -20.41 -4.36
C VAL A 335 26.39 -19.42 -3.26
N SER A 336 25.62 -18.35 -3.18
CA SER A 336 25.75 -17.30 -2.17
C SER A 336 24.49 -17.24 -1.33
N LYS A 337 24.55 -17.70 -0.08
CA LYS A 337 23.41 -17.67 0.85
C LYS A 337 23.37 -16.32 1.56
N GLY A 338 22.30 -15.56 1.33
CA GLY A 338 21.98 -14.34 2.05
C GLY A 338 20.91 -14.56 3.12
N PRO A 339 20.45 -13.49 3.81
CA PRO A 339 19.49 -13.59 4.91
C PRO A 339 18.10 -14.12 4.49
N THR A 340 17.61 -13.68 3.32
CA THR A 340 16.24 -13.97 2.85
C THR A 340 16.21 -14.80 1.58
N ILE A 341 17.26 -14.73 0.77
CA ILE A 341 17.39 -15.44 -0.48
C ILE A 341 18.76 -16.10 -0.60
N THR A 342 18.83 -17.12 -1.42
CA THR A 342 20.07 -17.74 -1.88
C THR A 342 20.21 -17.50 -3.38
N ARG A 343 21.37 -16.96 -3.79
CA ARG A 343 21.70 -16.74 -5.20
C ARG A 343 22.54 -17.90 -5.73
N TYR A 344 22.02 -18.57 -6.74
CA TYR A 344 22.69 -19.61 -7.52
C TYR A 344 23.27 -18.96 -8.78
N GLU A 345 24.59 -18.89 -8.88
CA GLU A 345 25.28 -18.41 -10.08
C GLU A 345 25.40 -19.56 -11.07
N ILE A 346 24.70 -19.45 -12.20
CA ILE A 346 24.70 -20.43 -13.27
C ILE A 346 25.51 -19.93 -14.46
N GLN A 347 26.35 -20.81 -15.01
CA GLN A 347 27.10 -20.57 -16.23
C GLN A 347 26.44 -21.35 -17.37
N PRO A 348 25.82 -20.67 -18.35
CA PRO A 348 25.25 -21.33 -19.52
C PRO A 348 26.34 -21.81 -20.49
N SER A 349 26.13 -22.95 -21.12
CA SER A 349 27.03 -23.46 -22.16
C SER A 349 27.05 -22.54 -23.39
N PRO A 350 28.17 -22.49 -24.16
CA PRO A 350 28.27 -21.67 -25.36
C PRO A 350 27.11 -21.91 -26.34
N GLY A 351 26.49 -20.83 -26.81
CA GLY A 351 25.34 -20.89 -27.73
C GLY A 351 23.96 -20.90 -27.06
N VAL A 352 23.88 -21.09 -25.74
CA VAL A 352 22.62 -20.95 -25.00
C VAL A 352 22.23 -19.48 -24.90
N LYS A 353 21.02 -19.15 -25.36
CA LYS A 353 20.47 -17.79 -25.27
C LYS A 353 20.01 -17.48 -23.85
N VAL A 354 20.49 -16.37 -23.29
CA VAL A 354 20.06 -15.88 -21.96
C VAL A 354 18.54 -15.71 -21.86
N SER A 355 17.89 -15.24 -22.93
CA SER A 355 16.42 -15.09 -22.97
C SER A 355 15.68 -16.41 -22.76
N LYS A 356 16.27 -17.55 -23.11
CA LYS A 356 15.69 -18.87 -22.88
C LYS A 356 15.64 -19.18 -21.38
N ILE A 357 16.68 -18.85 -20.64
CA ILE A 357 16.73 -19.01 -19.17
C ILE A 357 15.72 -18.09 -18.50
N VAL A 358 15.70 -16.81 -18.92
CA VAL A 358 14.76 -15.81 -18.36
C VAL A 358 13.30 -16.22 -18.60
N GLY A 359 13.00 -16.82 -19.76
CA GLY A 359 11.66 -17.31 -20.10
C GLY A 359 11.20 -18.53 -19.32
N LEU A 360 12.11 -19.25 -18.64
CA LEU A 360 11.80 -20.43 -17.81
C LEU A 360 11.55 -20.06 -16.34
N SER A 361 11.38 -18.78 -16.00
CA SER A 361 11.29 -18.35 -14.59
C SER A 361 10.18 -19.08 -13.81
N ASP A 362 9.03 -19.27 -14.43
CA ASP A 362 7.86 -19.86 -13.77
C ASP A 362 8.02 -21.37 -13.61
N ASP A 363 8.65 -22.03 -14.58
CA ASP A 363 8.94 -23.47 -14.54
C ASP A 363 10.03 -23.80 -13.51
N ILE A 364 11.07 -22.96 -13.43
CA ILE A 364 12.12 -23.06 -12.42
C ILE A 364 11.53 -22.87 -11.02
N ALA A 365 10.65 -21.86 -10.84
CA ALA A 365 9.97 -21.63 -9.57
C ALA A 365 9.11 -22.83 -9.15
N LEU A 366 8.37 -23.42 -10.10
CA LEU A 366 7.53 -24.59 -9.87
C LEU A 366 8.34 -25.81 -9.40
N ASN A 367 9.44 -26.13 -10.08
CA ASN A 367 10.26 -27.30 -9.74
C ASN A 367 11.04 -27.15 -8.44
N LEU A 368 11.40 -25.92 -8.08
CA LEU A 368 12.08 -25.62 -6.82
C LEU A 368 11.11 -25.35 -5.65
N ALA A 369 9.79 -25.51 -5.88
CA ALA A 369 8.74 -25.21 -4.92
C ALA A 369 8.84 -23.78 -4.32
N ALA A 370 9.35 -22.84 -5.11
CA ALA A 370 9.53 -21.45 -4.71
C ALA A 370 8.28 -20.63 -5.04
N SER A 371 7.93 -19.67 -4.17
CA SER A 371 6.79 -18.77 -4.39
C SER A 371 7.00 -17.85 -5.60
N ASN A 372 8.22 -17.31 -5.74
CA ASN A 372 8.66 -16.54 -6.89
C ASN A 372 10.19 -16.57 -6.97
N ILE A 373 10.75 -16.38 -8.17
CA ILE A 373 12.21 -16.29 -8.37
C ILE A 373 12.57 -15.05 -9.19
N ARG A 374 13.75 -14.51 -8.92
CA ARG A 374 14.33 -13.41 -9.71
C ARG A 374 15.55 -13.92 -10.45
N ILE A 375 15.61 -13.63 -11.75
CA ILE A 375 16.74 -13.99 -12.61
C ILE A 375 17.47 -12.70 -12.97
N GLU A 376 18.71 -12.57 -12.51
CA GLU A 376 19.62 -11.47 -12.82
C GLU A 376 20.57 -11.89 -13.95
N ALA A 377 20.36 -11.34 -15.14
CA ALA A 377 21.12 -11.72 -16.32
C ALA A 377 21.60 -10.50 -17.13
N PRO A 378 22.90 -10.38 -17.45
CA PRO A 378 24.04 -11.02 -16.76
C PRO A 378 24.27 -10.43 -15.36
N ILE A 379 24.98 -11.16 -14.50
CA ILE A 379 25.51 -10.61 -13.24
C ILE A 379 26.59 -9.57 -13.58
N PRO A 380 26.53 -8.34 -13.02
CA PRO A 380 27.56 -7.33 -13.25
C PRO A 380 28.97 -7.85 -12.96
N GLY A 381 29.87 -7.71 -13.93
CA GLY A 381 31.27 -8.14 -13.81
C GLY A 381 31.51 -9.65 -13.92
N LYS A 382 30.48 -10.48 -14.18
CA LYS A 382 30.62 -11.94 -14.33
C LYS A 382 29.91 -12.46 -15.57
N ALA A 383 30.48 -13.47 -16.22
CA ALA A 383 29.87 -14.20 -17.34
C ALA A 383 28.89 -15.29 -16.85
N ALA A 384 27.98 -14.91 -15.95
CA ALA A 384 27.04 -15.82 -15.30
C ALA A 384 25.65 -15.19 -15.20
N VAL A 385 24.64 -16.04 -15.03
CA VAL A 385 23.25 -15.65 -14.71
C VAL A 385 22.99 -15.99 -13.25
N GLY A 386 22.43 -15.05 -12.49
CA GLY A 386 22.09 -15.26 -11.09
C GLY A 386 20.62 -15.65 -10.95
N ILE A 387 20.33 -16.79 -10.33
CA ILE A 387 18.97 -17.19 -9.98
C ILE A 387 18.81 -17.05 -8.46
N GLU A 388 17.95 -16.13 -8.07
CA GLU A 388 17.65 -15.81 -6.67
C GLU A 388 16.42 -16.59 -6.21
N ILE A 389 16.62 -17.48 -5.23
CA ILE A 389 15.60 -18.36 -4.69
C ILE A 389 15.36 -18.00 -3.22
N PRO A 390 14.10 -17.87 -2.77
CA PRO A 390 13.78 -17.65 -1.35
C PRO A 390 14.32 -18.75 -0.43
N ASN A 391 14.84 -18.37 0.72
CA ASN A 391 15.19 -19.30 1.78
C ASN A 391 13.92 -19.81 2.48
N GLU A 392 13.92 -21.06 2.94
CA GLU A 392 12.82 -21.60 3.76
C GLU A 392 12.81 -20.98 5.16
N ASN A 393 14.01 -20.83 5.74
CA ASN A 393 14.22 -20.15 7.01
C ASN A 393 14.83 -18.77 6.74
N ILE A 394 14.04 -17.73 6.99
CA ILE A 394 14.45 -16.33 6.81
C ILE A 394 14.94 -15.76 8.14
N SER A 395 16.14 -15.18 8.16
CA SER A 395 16.65 -14.41 9.29
C SER A 395 16.37 -12.92 9.07
N PRO A 396 15.74 -12.21 10.03
CA PRO A 396 15.55 -10.77 9.93
C PRO A 396 16.90 -10.06 10.08
N VAL A 397 17.16 -9.07 9.24
CA VAL A 397 18.32 -8.18 9.39
C VAL A 397 17.96 -7.15 10.44
N THR A 398 18.60 -7.16 11.61
CA THR A 398 18.30 -6.17 12.66
C THR A 398 18.94 -4.82 12.35
N ILE A 399 18.29 -3.71 12.74
CA ILE A 399 18.87 -2.37 12.56
C ILE A 399 20.20 -2.20 13.32
N LYS A 400 20.30 -2.77 14.52
CA LYS A 400 21.49 -2.69 15.38
C LYS A 400 22.74 -3.20 14.67
N GLU A 401 22.64 -4.38 14.07
CA GLU A 401 23.72 -5.03 13.32
C GLU A 401 24.27 -4.16 12.17
N VAL A 402 23.41 -3.35 11.53
CA VAL A 402 23.85 -2.46 10.45
C VAL A 402 24.41 -1.14 10.99
N LEU A 403 23.87 -0.64 12.10
CA LEU A 403 24.40 0.54 12.80
C LEU A 403 25.79 0.29 13.40
N GLU A 404 26.05 -0.92 13.87
CA GLU A 404 27.36 -1.35 14.41
C GLU A 404 28.42 -1.53 13.32
N SER A 405 28.04 -1.56 12.04
CA SER A 405 29.00 -1.77 10.96
C SER A 405 30.00 -0.62 10.84
N ASP A 406 31.26 -0.96 10.56
CA ASP A 406 32.35 0.02 10.32
C ASP A 406 31.98 1.05 9.24
N LYS A 407 31.21 0.62 8.23
CA LYS A 407 30.72 1.51 7.17
C LYS A 407 29.86 2.62 7.73
N PHE A 408 28.96 2.31 8.66
CA PHE A 408 28.10 3.30 9.30
C PHE A 408 28.88 4.13 10.31
N VAL A 409 29.62 3.50 11.21
CA VAL A 409 30.36 4.20 12.28
C VAL A 409 31.34 5.22 11.69
N ASN A 410 32.13 4.82 10.71
CA ASN A 410 33.17 5.66 10.10
C ASN A 410 32.63 6.65 9.04
N SER A 411 31.32 6.71 8.81
CA SER A 411 30.76 7.68 7.86
C SER A 411 30.75 9.09 8.45
N ASN A 412 31.28 10.07 7.72
CA ASN A 412 31.35 11.47 8.18
C ASN A 412 30.02 12.22 8.00
N SER A 413 29.16 11.78 7.08
CA SER A 413 27.91 12.48 6.80
C SER A 413 26.88 12.24 7.92
N LYS A 414 26.35 13.34 8.46
CA LYS A 414 25.23 13.37 9.41
C LYS A 414 23.90 12.95 8.80
N LEU A 415 23.84 12.85 7.47
CA LEU A 415 22.69 12.35 6.71
C LEU A 415 22.88 10.90 6.25
N THR A 416 23.85 10.19 6.82
CA THR A 416 24.01 8.75 6.59
C THR A 416 22.89 8.00 7.30
N PHE A 417 22.24 7.08 6.59
CA PHE A 417 21.27 6.17 7.16
C PHE A 417 21.50 4.73 6.72
N VAL A 418 21.04 3.78 7.53
CA VAL A 418 21.15 2.36 7.22
C VAL A 418 19.99 1.93 6.32
N LEU A 419 20.30 1.09 5.34
CA LEU A 419 19.29 0.44 4.50
C LEU A 419 19.04 -0.99 4.96
N GLY A 420 20.10 -1.76 5.19
CA GLY A 420 19.99 -3.18 5.50
C GLY A 420 21.21 -3.96 5.03
N LYS A 421 21.00 -5.18 4.53
CA LYS A 421 22.06 -6.02 3.98
C LYS A 421 21.79 -6.39 2.53
N ASP A 422 22.85 -6.47 1.72
CA ASP A 422 22.74 -7.00 0.38
C ASP A 422 22.49 -8.53 0.40
N ILE A 423 22.32 -9.10 -0.80
CA ILE A 423 22.10 -10.54 -1.00
C ILE A 423 23.29 -11.40 -0.56
N THR A 424 24.46 -10.79 -0.33
CA THR A 424 25.67 -11.41 0.23
C THR A 424 25.88 -11.03 1.70
N GLY A 425 24.86 -10.52 2.39
CA GLY A 425 24.94 -10.20 3.82
C GLY A 425 25.80 -8.99 4.19
N ASN A 426 26.36 -8.24 3.21
CA ASN A 426 27.15 -7.06 3.52
C ASN A 426 26.23 -5.91 3.95
N PRO A 427 26.61 -5.14 4.99
CA PRO A 427 25.86 -3.96 5.39
C PRO A 427 25.88 -2.91 4.26
N ILE A 428 24.68 -2.38 3.97
CA ILE A 428 24.45 -1.30 3.02
C ILE A 428 23.91 -0.09 3.77
N ILE A 429 24.63 1.01 3.59
CA ILE A 429 24.28 2.35 4.07
C ILE A 429 24.11 3.27 2.87
N ALA A 430 23.39 4.37 3.07
CA ALA A 430 23.26 5.41 2.07
C ALA A 430 23.37 6.80 2.71
N ASP A 431 23.66 7.81 1.89
CA ASP A 431 23.90 9.17 2.36
C ASP A 431 23.04 10.15 1.56
N LEU A 432 22.06 10.75 2.25
CA LEU A 432 21.12 11.68 1.62
C LEU A 432 21.83 12.94 1.08
N ALA A 433 23.01 13.31 1.58
CA ALA A 433 23.77 14.44 1.01
C ALA A 433 24.25 14.16 -0.43
N LYS A 434 24.54 12.90 -0.76
CA LYS A 434 25.01 12.46 -2.08
C LYS A 434 23.85 12.19 -3.04
N MET A 435 22.69 11.82 -2.49
CA MET A 435 21.44 11.59 -3.20
C MET A 435 20.34 12.49 -2.59
N PRO A 436 20.30 13.78 -2.93
CA PRO A 436 19.62 14.81 -2.14
C PRO A 436 18.12 14.59 -1.96
N HIS A 437 17.49 13.88 -2.90
CA HIS A 437 16.08 13.55 -2.85
C HIS A 437 15.88 12.08 -3.18
N MET A 438 14.96 11.43 -2.47
CA MET A 438 14.68 10.01 -2.60
C MET A 438 13.18 9.72 -2.64
N LEU A 439 12.78 8.83 -3.56
CA LEU A 439 11.42 8.31 -3.65
C LEU A 439 11.36 6.89 -3.07
N ILE A 440 10.45 6.63 -2.13
CA ILE A 440 10.21 5.31 -1.55
C ILE A 440 8.80 4.85 -1.91
N ALA A 441 8.65 3.68 -2.53
CA ALA A 441 7.32 3.19 -2.88
C ALA A 441 7.19 1.68 -2.73
N GLY A 442 5.98 1.22 -2.40
CA GLY A 442 5.66 -0.20 -2.26
C GLY A 442 4.26 -0.45 -1.73
N ALA A 443 3.74 -1.67 -1.89
CA ALA A 443 2.41 -2.01 -1.38
C ALA A 443 2.36 -2.00 0.16
N THR A 444 1.16 -1.94 0.74
CA THR A 444 0.97 -2.09 2.19
C THR A 444 1.58 -3.38 2.71
N GLY A 445 2.29 -3.33 3.85
CA GLY A 445 2.97 -4.49 4.44
C GLY A 445 4.26 -4.92 3.74
N SER A 446 4.72 -4.19 2.72
CA SER A 446 5.95 -4.52 1.98
C SER A 446 7.25 -4.17 2.73
N GLY A 447 7.19 -3.27 3.72
CA GLY A 447 8.35 -2.80 4.50
C GLY A 447 8.61 -1.29 4.43
N LYS A 448 7.80 -0.53 3.66
CA LYS A 448 7.93 0.94 3.48
C LYS A 448 8.03 1.70 4.82
N SER A 449 7.06 1.54 5.72
CA SER A 449 7.01 2.29 6.99
C SER A 449 8.19 1.94 7.90
N VAL A 450 8.55 0.65 7.98
CA VAL A 450 9.74 0.19 8.74
C VAL A 450 11.01 0.85 8.19
N CYS A 451 11.15 0.98 6.87
CA CYS A 451 12.30 1.66 6.26
C CYS A 451 12.35 3.17 6.56
N ILE A 452 11.21 3.83 6.69
CA ILE A 452 11.17 5.25 7.11
C ILE A 452 11.60 5.35 8.58
N ASN A 453 11.12 4.45 9.43
CA ASN A 453 11.54 4.37 10.84
C ASN A 453 13.03 4.07 10.98
N THR A 454 13.59 3.16 10.19
CA THR A 454 15.03 2.88 10.22
C THR A 454 15.84 4.08 9.77
N LEU A 455 15.34 4.85 8.80
CA LEU A 455 15.98 6.08 8.33
C LEU A 455 15.98 7.14 9.44
N ILE A 456 14.82 7.46 10.02
CA ILE A 456 14.72 8.46 11.09
C ILE A 456 15.58 8.04 12.28
N THR A 457 15.50 6.77 12.69
CA THR A 457 16.32 6.23 13.78
C THR A 457 17.81 6.36 13.47
N SER A 458 18.25 6.09 12.24
CA SER A 458 19.65 6.29 11.86
C SER A 458 20.12 7.74 12.05
N ILE A 459 19.26 8.71 11.73
CA ILE A 459 19.57 10.13 11.95
C ILE A 459 19.70 10.44 13.44
N LEU A 460 18.80 9.92 14.28
CA LEU A 460 18.87 10.09 15.74
C LEU A 460 20.13 9.47 16.35
N TYR A 461 20.66 8.40 15.76
CA TYR A 461 21.94 7.79 16.16
C TYR A 461 23.18 8.48 15.58
N LYS A 462 23.04 9.48 14.70
CA LYS A 462 24.16 10.07 13.95
C LYS A 462 24.30 11.59 14.13
N ALA A 463 23.19 12.30 14.37
CA ALA A 463 23.12 13.75 14.29
C ALA A 463 22.42 14.37 15.51
N THR A 464 22.93 15.50 15.97
CA THR A 464 22.26 16.34 16.98
C THR A 464 21.17 17.22 16.33
N PRO A 465 20.24 17.79 17.12
CA PRO A 465 19.23 18.73 16.61
C PRO A 465 19.77 20.00 15.96
N GLU A 466 20.99 20.41 16.34
CA GLU A 466 21.71 21.56 15.76
C GLU A 466 22.34 21.21 14.39
N GLU A 467 22.59 19.93 14.15
CA GLU A 467 23.16 19.45 12.88
C GLU A 467 22.06 19.12 11.87
N VAL A 468 20.97 18.49 12.32
CA VAL A 468 19.87 18.03 11.47
C VAL A 468 18.52 18.30 12.12
N LYS A 469 17.63 18.94 11.35
CA LYS A 469 16.22 19.16 11.69
C LYS A 469 15.31 18.35 10.76
N LEU A 470 14.15 17.95 11.28
CA LEU A 470 13.17 17.11 10.61
C LEU A 470 11.84 17.85 10.43
N LEU A 471 11.25 17.72 9.25
CA LEU A 471 9.88 18.10 8.95
C LEU A 471 9.13 16.84 8.50
N LEU A 472 8.20 16.37 9.32
CA LEU A 472 7.47 15.12 9.08
C LEU A 472 6.02 15.41 8.67
N ILE A 473 5.58 14.79 7.58
CA ILE A 473 4.22 14.91 7.04
C ILE A 473 3.60 13.52 6.99
N ASP A 474 2.58 13.29 7.82
CA ASP A 474 1.84 12.03 7.96
C ASP A 474 0.32 12.29 7.90
N PRO A 475 -0.27 12.34 6.70
CA PRO A 475 -1.69 12.59 6.54
C PRO A 475 -2.58 11.46 7.09
N LYS A 476 -2.02 10.29 7.40
CA LYS A 476 -2.75 9.14 7.93
C LYS A 476 -2.76 9.09 9.45
N VAL A 477 -1.91 9.85 10.13
CA VAL A 477 -1.85 9.92 11.61
C VAL A 477 -1.43 8.58 12.24
N VAL A 478 -0.81 7.68 11.47
CA VAL A 478 -0.50 6.30 11.90
C VAL A 478 0.98 6.09 12.18
N GLU A 479 1.87 6.57 11.32
CA GLU A 479 3.23 6.06 11.22
C GLU A 479 4.24 6.96 11.93
N LEU A 480 4.10 8.29 11.83
CA LEU A 480 5.13 9.25 12.28
C LEU A 480 4.78 10.00 13.56
N ASN A 481 3.57 9.86 14.08
CA ASN A 481 3.12 10.61 15.25
C ASN A 481 3.89 10.31 16.54
N ASN A 482 4.46 9.11 16.65
CA ASN A 482 5.31 8.73 17.78
C ASN A 482 6.52 9.69 17.92
N TYR A 483 7.02 10.29 16.83
CA TYR A 483 8.14 11.22 16.86
C TYR A 483 7.79 12.61 17.43
N ASN A 484 6.52 12.98 17.61
CA ASN A 484 6.15 14.29 18.17
C ASN A 484 6.82 14.57 19.51
N GLY A 485 7.56 15.67 19.62
CA GLY A 485 8.28 16.09 20.82
C GLY A 485 9.78 15.77 20.83
N ILE A 486 10.33 15.12 19.80
CA ILE A 486 11.79 15.03 19.66
C ILE A 486 12.36 16.42 19.33
N PRO A 487 13.57 16.76 19.82
CA PRO A 487 14.18 18.09 19.60
C PRO A 487 14.59 18.34 18.14
N HIS A 488 14.68 17.30 17.33
CA HIS A 488 14.96 17.41 15.88
C HIS A 488 13.77 17.95 15.09
N LEU A 489 12.53 17.86 15.58
CA LEU A 489 11.37 18.35 14.83
C LEU A 489 11.36 19.89 14.76
N LEU A 490 11.11 20.44 13.58
CA LEU A 490 10.88 21.88 13.39
C LEU A 490 9.51 22.30 13.94
N ILE A 491 8.49 21.50 13.61
CA ILE A 491 7.10 21.67 14.00
C ILE A 491 6.50 20.29 14.35
N PRO A 492 5.34 20.24 15.03
CA PRO A 492 4.61 18.98 15.19
C PRO A 492 4.35 18.31 13.85
N VAL A 493 4.24 16.98 13.86
CA VAL A 493 3.97 16.18 12.65
C VAL A 493 2.74 16.73 11.94
N VAL A 494 2.90 17.07 10.66
CA VAL A 494 1.84 17.67 9.86
C VAL A 494 0.89 16.59 9.39
N THR A 495 -0.34 16.64 9.90
CA THR A 495 -1.39 15.65 9.61
C THR A 495 -2.44 16.14 8.60
N ASP A 496 -2.60 17.46 8.46
CA ASP A 496 -3.55 18.05 7.52
C ASP A 496 -2.89 18.19 6.12
N PRO A 497 -3.48 17.62 5.04
CA PRO A 497 -2.93 17.72 3.69
C PRO A 497 -2.79 19.14 3.14
N LYS A 498 -3.65 20.08 3.54
CA LYS A 498 -3.53 21.48 3.12
C LYS A 498 -2.38 22.16 3.87
N LYS A 499 -2.26 21.92 5.18
CA LYS A 499 -1.10 22.41 5.96
C LYS A 499 0.22 21.84 5.42
N ALA A 500 0.20 20.62 4.88
CA ALA A 500 1.37 20.02 4.22
C ALA A 500 1.81 20.79 2.97
N SER A 501 0.90 21.32 2.16
CA SER A 501 1.23 22.20 1.04
C SER A 501 1.94 23.47 1.53
N SER A 502 1.40 24.11 2.57
CA SER A 502 2.01 25.29 3.18
C SER A 502 3.40 24.97 3.77
N ALA A 503 3.60 23.76 4.29
CA ALA A 503 4.90 23.27 4.77
C ALA A 503 5.96 23.18 3.68
N LEU A 504 5.58 22.66 2.51
CA LEU A 504 6.47 22.60 1.35
C LEU A 504 6.78 24.00 0.83
N ASN A 505 5.80 24.90 0.82
CA ASN A 505 6.00 26.30 0.43
C ASN A 505 6.95 27.03 1.39
N TRP A 506 6.82 26.83 2.70
CA TRP A 506 7.77 27.33 3.68
C TRP A 506 9.18 26.81 3.42
N ALA A 507 9.33 25.51 3.15
CA ALA A 507 10.65 24.93 2.84
C ALA A 507 11.29 25.55 1.59
N VAL A 508 10.48 25.91 0.57
CA VAL A 508 10.95 26.63 -0.62
C VAL A 508 11.41 28.05 -0.27
N GLN A 509 10.70 28.74 0.63
CA GLN A 509 11.11 30.06 1.11
C GLN A 509 12.40 29.98 1.93
N GLU A 510 12.51 29.01 2.84
CA GLU A 510 13.72 28.77 3.63
C GLU A 510 14.91 28.44 2.72
N MET A 511 14.73 27.61 1.70
CA MET A 511 15.75 27.37 0.66
C MET A 511 16.22 28.70 0.02
N THR A 512 15.28 29.57 -0.32
CA THR A 512 15.58 30.87 -0.95
C THR A 512 16.33 31.80 0.00
N ASN A 513 15.95 31.83 1.28
CA ASN A 513 16.62 32.61 2.31
C ASN A 513 18.06 32.13 2.52
N ARG A 514 18.29 30.81 2.56
CA ARG A 514 19.64 30.25 2.65
C ARG A 514 20.53 30.69 1.48
N TYR A 515 19.99 30.73 0.26
CA TYR A 515 20.75 31.26 -0.88
C TYR A 515 21.10 32.74 -0.75
N LYS A 516 20.23 33.56 -0.14
CA LYS A 516 20.57 34.95 0.20
C LYS A 516 21.72 35.00 1.20
N TYR A 517 21.64 34.24 2.30
CA TYR A 517 22.72 34.16 3.29
C TYR A 517 24.04 33.68 2.68
N PHE A 518 23.99 32.75 1.72
CA PHE A 518 25.18 32.28 1.03
C PHE A 518 25.79 33.37 0.15
N ALA A 519 24.96 34.11 -0.59
CA ALA A 519 25.42 35.21 -1.44
C ALA A 519 26.05 36.35 -0.61
N GLU A 520 25.37 36.78 0.46
CA GLU A 520 25.87 37.80 1.40
C GLU A 520 27.20 37.41 2.04
N ASN A 521 27.39 36.11 2.30
CA ASN A 521 28.62 35.60 2.89
C ASN A 521 29.63 35.08 1.86
N SER A 522 29.39 35.25 0.55
CA SER A 522 30.26 34.81 -0.54
C SER A 522 30.62 33.31 -0.51
N VAL A 523 29.66 32.47 -0.13
CA VAL A 523 29.79 31.00 -0.10
C VAL A 523 28.80 30.36 -1.07
N ARG A 524 29.01 29.09 -1.43
CA ARG A 524 28.21 28.40 -2.46
C ARG A 524 27.16 27.43 -1.91
N ASP A 525 27.39 26.92 -0.71
CA ASP A 525 26.56 25.88 -0.10
C ASP A 525 26.58 25.95 1.42
N ILE A 526 25.70 25.17 2.04
CA ILE A 526 25.55 25.10 3.50
C ILE A 526 26.81 24.64 4.22
N ASN A 527 27.63 23.77 3.62
CA ASN A 527 28.83 23.29 4.31
C ASN A 527 29.86 24.42 4.40
N SER A 528 30.09 25.11 3.28
CA SER A 528 30.97 26.29 3.20
C SER A 528 30.48 27.43 4.11
N TYR A 529 29.15 27.64 4.15
CA TYR A 529 28.54 28.59 5.08
C TYR A 529 28.80 28.23 6.54
N ASN A 530 28.54 26.98 6.92
CA ASN A 530 28.72 26.52 8.30
C ASN A 530 30.19 26.50 8.72
N GLU A 531 31.12 26.17 7.82
CA GLU A 531 32.55 26.27 8.10
C GLU A 531 32.98 27.72 8.37
N LYS A 532 32.51 28.67 7.55
CA LYS A 532 32.76 30.10 7.76
C LYS A 532 32.17 30.58 9.08
N MET A 533 30.91 30.25 9.37
CA MET A 533 30.25 30.65 10.62
C MET A 533 30.94 30.06 11.85
N LYS A 534 31.39 28.79 11.79
CA LYS A 534 32.19 28.19 12.87
C LYS A 534 33.49 28.94 13.12
N ASN A 535 34.21 29.31 12.06
CA ASN A 535 35.45 30.09 12.18
C ASN A 535 35.19 31.48 12.78
N GLU A 536 34.04 32.08 12.49
CA GLU A 536 33.60 33.36 13.06
C GLU A 536 32.91 33.22 14.43
N SER A 537 32.83 32.00 15.00
CA SER A 537 32.08 31.69 16.24
C SER A 537 30.62 32.16 16.22
N LYS A 538 30.02 32.17 15.03
CA LYS A 538 28.60 32.47 14.80
C LYS A 538 27.78 31.19 14.69
N GLU A 539 26.47 31.35 14.77
CA GLU A 539 25.52 30.25 14.63
C GLU A 539 25.55 29.61 13.23
N THR A 540 25.47 28.29 13.20
CA THR A 540 25.39 27.50 11.97
C THR A 540 23.95 27.15 11.62
N LEU A 541 23.72 26.81 10.35
CA LEU A 541 22.43 26.35 9.87
C LEU A 541 22.34 24.81 9.90
N PRO A 542 21.28 24.22 10.47
CA PRO A 542 21.07 22.78 10.42
C PRO A 542 20.69 22.34 9.00
N LYS A 543 21.02 21.10 8.64
CA LYS A 543 20.44 20.45 7.46
C LYS A 543 18.99 20.07 7.75
N ILE A 544 18.11 20.18 6.76
CA ILE A 544 16.69 19.85 6.95
C ILE A 544 16.36 18.60 6.14
N ILE A 545 15.70 17.62 6.77
CA ILE A 545 15.11 16.46 6.08
C ILE A 545 13.59 16.58 6.15
N ILE A 546 12.96 16.63 4.99
CA ILE A 546 11.51 16.65 4.83
C ILE A 546 11.08 15.24 4.44
N ILE A 547 10.21 14.63 5.25
CA ILE A 547 9.70 13.27 5.01
C ILE A 547 8.19 13.33 4.82
N ILE A 548 7.72 12.87 3.67
CA ILE A 548 6.31 12.70 3.35
C ILE A 548 6.00 11.21 3.38
N ASP A 549 5.21 10.73 4.34
CA ASP A 549 4.89 9.30 4.43
C ASP A 549 4.01 8.81 3.28
N GLU A 550 2.98 9.58 2.92
CA GLU A 550 2.04 9.22 1.85
C GLU A 550 1.78 10.41 0.93
N LEU A 551 2.54 10.49 -0.16
CA LEU A 551 2.38 11.50 -1.20
C LEU A 551 0.97 11.45 -1.82
N ALA A 552 0.40 10.26 -1.99
CA ALA A 552 -0.88 10.11 -2.68
C ALA A 552 -2.01 10.91 -2.03
N ASP A 553 -2.02 10.98 -0.70
CA ASP A 553 -3.06 11.70 0.03
C ASP A 553 -2.92 13.22 -0.15
N LEU A 554 -1.69 13.72 -0.29
CA LEU A 554 -1.43 15.12 -0.62
C LEU A 554 -1.84 15.44 -2.07
N MET A 555 -1.49 14.56 -3.02
CA MET A 555 -1.82 14.71 -4.44
C MET A 555 -3.33 14.63 -4.71
N MET A 556 -4.10 13.98 -3.84
CA MET A 556 -5.57 13.95 -3.94
C MET A 556 -6.23 15.25 -3.49
N VAL A 557 -5.58 16.03 -2.63
CA VAL A 557 -6.15 17.27 -2.08
C VAL A 557 -5.63 18.51 -2.81
N ALA A 558 -4.32 18.60 -3.06
CA ALA A 558 -3.67 19.79 -3.60
C ALA A 558 -2.54 19.44 -4.61
N PRO A 559 -2.84 18.74 -5.72
CA PRO A 559 -1.82 18.19 -6.61
C PRO A 559 -0.87 19.26 -7.17
N GLY A 560 -1.39 20.41 -7.60
CA GLY A 560 -0.57 21.45 -8.21
C GLY A 560 0.43 22.09 -7.23
N GLN A 561 -0.01 22.43 -6.02
CA GLN A 561 0.87 23.05 -5.01
C GLN A 561 1.94 22.07 -4.51
N VAL A 562 1.54 20.83 -4.26
CA VAL A 562 2.43 19.77 -3.78
C VAL A 562 3.48 19.44 -4.85
N GLU A 563 3.07 19.25 -6.11
CA GLU A 563 3.99 18.98 -7.21
C GLU A 563 4.95 20.16 -7.45
N ASP A 564 4.45 21.39 -7.49
CA ASP A 564 5.28 22.59 -7.66
C ASP A 564 6.32 22.74 -6.54
N GLY A 565 5.91 22.52 -5.28
CA GLY A 565 6.79 22.56 -4.11
C GLY A 565 7.87 21.48 -4.14
N ILE A 566 7.48 20.22 -4.42
CA ILE A 566 8.40 19.09 -4.56
C ILE A 566 9.42 19.36 -5.67
N CYS A 567 8.98 19.85 -6.83
CA CYS A 567 9.86 20.09 -7.97
C CYS A 567 10.86 21.21 -7.69
N ARG A 568 10.42 22.33 -7.11
CA ARG A 568 11.30 23.44 -6.74
C ARG A 568 12.38 23.02 -5.74
N LEU A 569 11.96 22.29 -4.69
CA LEU A 569 12.90 21.74 -3.73
C LEU A 569 13.86 20.77 -4.41
N ALA A 570 13.36 19.80 -5.17
CA ALA A 570 14.18 18.78 -5.77
C ALA A 570 15.24 19.32 -6.77
N GLN A 571 14.98 20.48 -7.38
CA GLN A 571 15.90 21.13 -8.30
C GLN A 571 17.02 21.93 -7.62
N MET A 572 16.71 22.62 -6.51
CA MET A 572 17.60 23.66 -5.96
C MET A 572 17.99 23.44 -4.50
N ALA A 573 17.37 22.51 -3.77
CA ALA A 573 17.55 22.39 -2.33
C ALA A 573 18.87 21.75 -1.89
N ARG A 574 19.56 21.02 -2.79
CA ARG A 574 20.80 20.29 -2.48
C ARG A 574 21.87 21.17 -1.80
N ALA A 575 22.19 22.33 -2.38
CA ALA A 575 23.22 23.22 -1.83
C ALA A 575 22.74 23.96 -0.57
N ALA A 576 21.43 24.20 -0.47
CA ALA A 576 20.79 24.76 0.72
C ALA A 576 20.73 23.78 1.91
N GLY A 577 21.13 22.52 1.73
CA GLY A 577 21.10 21.50 2.77
C GLY A 577 19.69 21.06 3.16
N ILE A 578 18.73 21.17 2.24
CA ILE A 578 17.35 20.71 2.42
C ILE A 578 17.15 19.48 1.53
N HIS A 579 16.68 18.40 2.14
CA HIS A 579 16.60 17.08 1.53
C HIS A 579 15.17 16.56 1.62
N LEU A 580 14.73 15.84 0.58
CA LEU A 580 13.33 15.41 0.47
C LEU A 580 13.25 13.89 0.34
N ILE A 581 12.48 13.27 1.22
CA ILE A 581 12.10 11.85 1.13
C ILE A 581 10.61 11.79 0.91
N VAL A 582 10.21 11.32 -0.26
CA VAL A 582 8.80 11.19 -0.63
C VAL A 582 8.45 9.73 -0.65
N ALA A 583 7.47 9.33 0.16
CA ALA A 583 7.01 7.96 0.22
C ALA A 583 5.56 7.82 -0.26
N THR A 584 5.21 6.67 -0.83
CA THR A 584 3.82 6.36 -1.18
C THR A 584 3.55 4.86 -1.22
N GLN A 585 2.33 4.48 -0.83
CA GLN A 585 1.84 3.11 -1.01
C GLN A 585 1.09 2.92 -2.34
N ARG A 586 0.85 4.00 -3.10
CA ARG A 586 0.11 3.99 -4.37
C ARG A 586 1.04 4.39 -5.52
N PRO A 587 1.85 3.45 -6.05
CA PRO A 587 2.78 3.71 -7.15
C PRO A 587 2.07 3.83 -8.51
N SER A 588 1.13 4.77 -8.64
CA SER A 588 0.44 5.12 -9.88
C SER A 588 1.09 6.33 -10.57
N VAL A 589 0.86 6.47 -11.87
CA VAL A 589 1.39 7.59 -12.68
C VAL A 589 0.82 8.94 -12.22
N ASP A 590 -0.41 8.95 -11.68
CA ASP A 590 -1.06 10.16 -11.18
C ASP A 590 -0.48 10.65 -9.85
N VAL A 591 0.15 9.76 -9.08
CA VAL A 591 0.83 10.10 -7.82
C VAL A 591 2.32 10.35 -8.06
N ILE A 592 2.97 9.44 -8.78
CA ILE A 592 4.40 9.53 -9.14
C ILE A 592 4.49 10.04 -10.58
N THR A 593 4.22 11.33 -10.75
CA THR A 593 4.19 11.97 -12.07
C THR A 593 5.57 11.97 -12.73
N GLY A 594 5.60 12.19 -14.05
CA GLY A 594 6.86 12.31 -14.78
C GLY A 594 7.75 13.44 -14.26
N VAL A 595 7.16 14.53 -13.78
CA VAL A 595 7.89 15.69 -13.25
C VAL A 595 8.57 15.35 -11.92
N ILE A 596 7.86 14.66 -11.01
CA ILE A 596 8.44 14.17 -9.75
C ILE A 596 9.61 13.21 -10.05
N LYS A 597 9.42 12.25 -10.96
CA LYS A 597 10.48 11.29 -11.31
C LYS A 597 11.71 11.94 -11.92
N ALA A 598 11.52 12.98 -12.72
CA ALA A 598 12.63 13.68 -13.37
C ALA A 598 13.53 14.41 -12.36
N ASN A 599 12.97 14.89 -11.24
CA ASN A 599 13.73 15.64 -10.23
C ASN A 599 14.16 14.77 -9.03
N ILE A 600 13.57 13.59 -8.83
CA ILE A 600 13.93 12.64 -7.77
C ILE A 600 14.51 11.34 -8.39
N PRO A 601 15.82 11.32 -8.70
CA PRO A 601 16.44 10.20 -9.41
C PRO A 601 16.76 8.99 -8.52
N SER A 602 16.91 9.17 -7.20
CA SER A 602 17.23 8.07 -6.28
C SER A 602 15.96 7.42 -5.76
N ARG A 603 15.87 6.09 -5.81
CA ARG A 603 14.62 5.37 -5.60
C ARG A 603 14.80 4.11 -4.75
N ILE A 604 13.82 3.82 -3.92
CA ILE A 604 13.65 2.56 -3.22
C ILE A 604 12.29 2.00 -3.61
N ALA A 605 12.28 0.81 -4.21
CA ALA A 605 11.05 0.08 -4.49
C ALA A 605 10.97 -1.16 -3.60
N PHE A 606 9.97 -1.21 -2.73
CA PHE A 606 9.56 -2.43 -2.04
C PHE A 606 8.64 -3.26 -2.94
N SER A 607 8.23 -4.44 -2.45
CA SER A 607 7.30 -5.31 -3.17
C SER A 607 6.02 -4.59 -3.60
N VAL A 608 5.66 -4.76 -4.87
CA VAL A 608 4.47 -4.18 -5.52
C VAL A 608 3.63 -5.26 -6.18
N SER A 609 2.36 -4.96 -6.46
CA SER A 609 1.42 -5.93 -6.99
C SER A 609 1.61 -6.25 -8.47
N SER A 610 2.22 -5.34 -9.25
CA SER A 610 2.34 -5.52 -10.69
C SER A 610 3.63 -4.96 -11.29
N GLN A 611 3.98 -5.46 -12.48
CA GLN A 611 5.10 -4.93 -13.26
C GLN A 611 4.87 -3.46 -13.70
N ALA A 612 3.61 -3.05 -13.86
CA ALA A 612 3.28 -1.66 -14.19
C ALA A 612 3.69 -0.74 -13.04
N ASP A 613 3.35 -1.12 -11.80
CA ASP A 613 3.74 -0.40 -10.59
C ASP A 613 5.27 -0.34 -10.43
N SER A 614 5.97 -1.46 -10.70
CA SER A 614 7.43 -1.48 -10.70
C SER A 614 8.01 -0.46 -11.69
N ARG A 615 7.45 -0.37 -12.90
CA ARG A 615 7.87 0.61 -13.90
C ARG A 615 7.53 2.04 -13.51
N THR A 616 6.41 2.26 -12.82
CA THR A 616 6.10 3.59 -12.28
C THR A 616 7.22 4.07 -11.37
N ILE A 617 7.74 3.19 -10.49
CA ILE A 617 8.78 3.56 -9.53
C ILE A 617 10.18 3.57 -10.18
N LEU A 618 10.61 2.46 -10.77
CA LEU A 618 12.02 2.25 -11.17
C LEU A 618 12.28 2.48 -12.67
N ASP A 619 11.25 2.78 -13.45
CA ASP A 619 11.29 2.76 -14.93
C ASP A 619 11.64 1.36 -15.52
N MET A 620 11.62 0.32 -14.67
CA MET A 620 11.90 -1.06 -15.04
C MET A 620 11.08 -2.06 -14.21
N ALA A 621 11.02 -3.31 -14.70
CA ALA A 621 10.43 -4.42 -13.97
C ALA A 621 11.39 -4.95 -12.90
N GLY A 622 10.85 -5.60 -11.87
CA GLY A 622 11.61 -6.33 -10.87
C GLY A 622 11.05 -6.21 -9.45
N ALA A 623 10.40 -5.09 -9.11
CA ALA A 623 9.86 -4.90 -7.76
C ALA A 623 8.66 -5.82 -7.49
N GLU A 624 7.93 -6.24 -8.52
CA GLU A 624 6.84 -7.23 -8.42
C GLU A 624 7.32 -8.64 -8.05
N LYS A 625 8.63 -8.89 -8.11
CA LYS A 625 9.26 -10.17 -7.75
C LYS A 625 9.87 -10.18 -6.34
N LEU A 626 9.75 -9.08 -5.61
CA LEU A 626 10.23 -8.98 -4.23
C LEU A 626 9.30 -9.70 -3.27
N LEU A 627 9.87 -10.22 -2.19
CA LEU A 627 9.20 -11.11 -1.23
C LEU A 627 8.36 -10.35 -0.19
N GLY A 628 8.46 -9.01 -0.16
CA GLY A 628 7.89 -8.17 0.89
C GLY A 628 8.71 -8.23 2.18
N LYS A 629 8.13 -7.80 3.31
CA LYS A 629 8.78 -7.81 4.64
C LYS A 629 10.19 -7.19 4.64
N GLY A 630 10.35 -6.04 3.99
CA GLY A 630 11.62 -5.30 3.93
C GLY A 630 12.50 -5.62 2.72
N ASP A 631 12.17 -6.62 1.90
CA ASP A 631 12.88 -6.89 0.64
C ASP A 631 12.61 -5.75 -0.37
N MET A 632 13.69 -5.13 -0.86
CA MET A 632 13.64 -3.92 -1.70
C MET A 632 14.68 -3.90 -2.80
N LEU A 633 14.42 -3.09 -3.82
CA LEU A 633 15.37 -2.65 -4.83
C LEU A 633 15.77 -1.20 -4.56
N PHE A 634 17.05 -0.99 -4.27
CA PHE A 634 17.64 0.34 -4.10
C PHE A 634 18.34 0.79 -5.38
N TYR A 635 17.94 1.95 -5.87
CA TYR A 635 18.44 2.54 -7.11
C TYR A 635 18.93 3.97 -6.86
N PRO A 636 20.17 4.15 -6.38
CA PRO A 636 20.73 5.47 -6.16
C PRO A 636 21.05 6.16 -7.49
N VAL A 637 21.04 7.50 -7.47
CA VAL A 637 21.46 8.30 -8.63
C VAL A 637 22.85 7.89 -9.12
N GLY A 638 23.00 7.74 -10.44
CA GLY A 638 24.26 7.35 -11.08
C GLY A 638 24.54 5.84 -11.11
N ALA A 639 23.75 5.00 -10.43
CA ALA A 639 23.86 3.56 -10.58
C ALA A 639 23.34 3.11 -11.96
N ALA A 640 23.94 2.06 -12.52
CA ALA A 640 23.50 1.48 -13.80
C ALA A 640 22.29 0.55 -13.65
N LYS A 641 22.16 -0.10 -12.49
CA LYS A 641 21.08 -1.04 -12.16
C LYS A 641 20.73 -0.96 -10.67
N PRO A 642 19.48 -1.24 -10.28
CA PRO A 642 19.10 -1.35 -8.88
C PRO A 642 19.78 -2.53 -8.20
N THR A 643 20.17 -2.34 -6.94
CA THR A 643 20.72 -3.39 -6.08
C THR A 643 19.63 -3.91 -5.16
N ARG A 644 19.51 -5.23 -5.03
CA ARG A 644 18.56 -5.85 -4.11
C ARG A 644 19.10 -5.84 -2.68
N ILE A 645 18.28 -5.40 -1.73
CA ILE A 645 18.64 -5.24 -0.32
C ILE A 645 17.52 -5.84 0.52
N GLN A 646 17.90 -6.61 1.54
CA GLN A 646 17.01 -6.90 2.65
C GLN A 646 17.06 -5.75 3.64
N GLY A 647 15.95 -5.04 3.79
CA GLY A 647 15.80 -3.92 4.71
C GLY A 647 16.10 -4.30 6.15
N ALA A 648 16.78 -3.40 6.86
CA ALA A 648 16.92 -3.46 8.30
C ALA A 648 15.53 -3.42 8.95
N PHE A 649 15.36 -4.23 9.98
CA PHE A 649 14.13 -4.32 10.76
C PHE A 649 14.34 -3.62 12.10
N ILE A 650 13.36 -2.78 12.45
CA ILE A 650 13.19 -2.17 13.77
C ILE A 650 11.74 -2.40 14.18
N SER A 651 11.53 -2.83 15.42
CA SER A 651 10.18 -2.97 15.99
C SER A 651 9.67 -1.65 16.56
N ASP A 652 8.34 -1.49 16.61
CA ASP A 652 7.72 -0.27 17.18
C ASP A 652 8.16 -0.03 18.63
N GLU A 653 8.33 -1.10 19.42
CA GLU A 653 8.87 -1.02 20.79
C GLU A 653 10.29 -0.43 20.83
N GLU A 654 11.14 -0.73 19.85
CA GLU A 654 12.49 -0.17 19.77
C GLU A 654 12.45 1.29 19.36
N VAL A 655 11.57 1.66 18.41
CA VAL A 655 11.35 3.05 18.02
C VAL A 655 10.88 3.86 19.23
N GLU A 656 9.90 3.37 19.98
CA GLU A 656 9.37 4.03 21.17
C GLU A 656 10.45 4.26 22.24
N LYS A 657 11.33 3.28 22.47
CA LYS A 657 12.44 3.40 23.43
C LYS A 657 13.44 4.47 23.02
N VAL A 658 13.87 4.47 21.76
CA VAL A 658 14.81 5.46 21.22
C VAL A 658 14.18 6.85 21.28
N VAL A 659 12.93 6.97 20.84
CA VAL A 659 12.20 8.24 20.81
C VAL A 659 11.96 8.79 22.22
N SER A 660 11.60 7.94 23.19
CA SER A 660 11.42 8.35 24.59
C SER A 660 12.71 8.87 25.19
N PHE A 661 13.83 8.16 25.00
CA PHE A 661 15.15 8.60 25.43
C PHE A 661 15.55 9.96 24.83
N VAL A 662 15.21 10.19 23.56
CA VAL A 662 15.48 11.46 22.87
C VAL A 662 14.58 12.59 23.37
N LYS A 663 13.31 12.30 23.69
CA LYS A 663 12.36 13.28 24.24
C LYS A 663 12.71 13.73 25.65
N GLU A 664 13.19 12.83 26.50
CA GLU A 664 13.59 13.15 27.88
C GLU A 664 14.72 14.19 27.95
N GLN A 665 15.49 14.34 26.87
CA GLN A 665 16.56 15.33 26.76
C GLN A 665 16.08 16.71 26.29
N ALA A 666 14.82 16.83 25.84
CA ALA A 666 14.25 18.11 25.44
C ALA A 666 13.86 18.91 26.69
N VAL A 667 14.60 20.00 26.96
CA VAL A 667 14.39 20.89 28.12
C VAL A 667 13.05 21.66 28.02
N SER A 668 12.52 21.79 26.81
CA SER A 668 11.17 22.30 26.48
C SER A 668 10.79 21.84 25.07
N ASN A 669 9.49 21.78 24.74
CA ASN A 669 9.00 21.54 23.37
C ASN A 669 9.44 22.70 22.47
N ASN A 670 10.69 22.67 22.00
CA ASN A 670 11.31 23.68 21.15
C ASN A 670 10.81 23.55 19.71
N TYR A 671 9.49 23.54 19.52
CA TYR A 671 8.96 23.87 18.21
C TYR A 671 9.29 25.33 17.95
N GLU A 672 9.71 25.63 16.73
CA GLU A 672 9.97 27.01 16.36
C GLU A 672 8.62 27.70 16.18
N GLU A 673 8.12 28.35 17.24
CA GLU A 673 6.81 29.04 17.25
C GLU A 673 6.69 30.03 16.08
N ASP A 674 7.78 30.73 15.74
CA ASP A 674 7.88 31.62 14.58
C ASP A 674 7.63 30.89 13.23
N ILE A 675 7.97 29.61 13.15
CA ILE A 675 7.66 28.76 12.00
C ILE A 675 6.17 28.42 12.01
N ILE A 676 5.61 28.03 13.15
CA ILE A 676 4.17 27.70 13.27
C ILE A 676 3.32 28.90 12.84
N ASP A 677 3.64 30.11 13.32
CA ASP A 677 2.92 31.33 12.96
C ASP A 677 3.03 31.67 11.47
N LYS A 678 4.20 31.43 10.86
CA LYS A 678 4.38 31.57 9.40
C LYS A 678 3.62 30.53 8.58
N PHE A 679 3.49 29.33 9.10
CA PHE A 679 2.67 28.29 8.49
C PHE A 679 1.18 28.65 8.58
N GLU A 680 0.71 29.13 9.74
CA GLU A 680 -0.68 29.56 9.92
C GLU A 680 -1.01 30.79 9.08
N SER A 681 -0.11 31.79 9.02
CA SER A 681 -0.30 32.95 8.14
C SER A 681 -0.24 32.57 6.65
N SER A 682 0.69 31.69 6.22
CA SER A 682 0.71 31.19 4.84
C SER A 682 -0.57 30.41 4.49
N TYR A 683 -1.09 29.62 5.43
CA TYR A 683 -2.34 28.88 5.29
C TYR A 683 -3.56 29.81 5.18
N LEU A 684 -3.62 30.85 6.01
CA LEU A 684 -4.67 31.89 5.94
C LEU A 684 -4.58 32.69 4.63
N GLN A 685 -3.37 33.02 4.18
CA GLN A 685 -3.14 33.74 2.92
C GLN A 685 -3.51 32.87 1.70
N GLU A 686 -3.31 31.55 1.76
CA GLU A 686 -3.78 30.62 0.72
C GLU A 686 -5.31 30.50 0.69
N GLN A 687 -6.01 30.54 1.84
CA GLN A 687 -7.48 30.57 1.90
C GLN A 687 -8.08 31.89 1.39
N ASP A 688 -7.43 33.03 1.63
CA ASP A 688 -7.93 34.37 1.26
C ASP A 688 -7.38 34.89 -0.08
N SER A 689 -6.50 34.15 -0.77
CA SER A 689 -5.98 34.55 -2.09
C SER A 689 -7.05 34.45 -3.19
N VAL A 690 -7.94 35.44 -3.24
CA VAL A 690 -8.72 35.78 -4.43
C VAL A 690 -7.70 36.16 -5.50
N ASP A 691 -7.40 35.22 -6.43
CA ASP A 691 -6.50 35.49 -7.57
C ASP A 691 -6.91 36.81 -8.23
N GLU A 692 -5.95 37.72 -8.44
CA GLU A 692 -6.21 39.07 -8.98
C GLU A 692 -7.03 39.05 -10.27
N LEU A 693 -6.84 38.01 -11.09
CA LEU A 693 -7.52 37.83 -12.38
C LEU A 693 -8.92 37.22 -12.25
N LEU A 694 -9.36 36.85 -11.06
CA LEU A 694 -10.60 36.12 -10.86
C LEU A 694 -11.84 36.94 -11.22
N LYS A 695 -11.84 38.25 -10.92
CA LYS A 695 -12.93 39.15 -11.31
C LYS A 695 -13.05 39.22 -12.84
N ASP A 696 -11.93 39.47 -13.51
CA ASP A 696 -11.87 39.56 -14.97
C ASP A 696 -12.20 38.22 -15.64
N ALA A 697 -11.76 37.11 -15.03
CA ALA A 697 -12.04 35.78 -15.52
C ALA A 697 -13.52 35.39 -15.35
N ILE A 698 -14.17 35.78 -14.25
CA ILE A 698 -15.61 35.62 -14.04
C ILE A 698 -16.38 36.38 -15.13
N GLU A 699 -16.01 37.64 -15.38
CA GLU A 699 -16.64 38.48 -16.39
C GLU A 699 -16.51 37.87 -17.79
N LEU A 700 -15.31 37.40 -18.15
CA LEU A 700 -15.09 36.72 -19.42
C LEU A 700 -15.90 35.43 -19.56
N VAL A 701 -15.96 34.61 -18.51
CA VAL A 701 -16.69 33.33 -18.52
C VAL A 701 -18.20 33.54 -18.65
N VAL A 702 -18.75 34.52 -17.92
CA VAL A 702 -20.15 34.92 -18.01
C VAL A 702 -20.46 35.56 -19.36
N ASP A 703 -19.53 36.32 -19.94
CA ASP A 703 -19.71 36.96 -21.24
C ASP A 703 -19.72 35.96 -22.40
N THR A 704 -18.79 35.01 -22.38
CA THR A 704 -18.61 34.01 -23.43
C THR A 704 -19.51 32.79 -23.24
N GLN A 705 -20.11 32.65 -22.05
CA GLN A 705 -20.87 31.47 -21.63
C GLN A 705 -20.07 30.16 -21.78
N GLN A 706 -18.74 30.26 -21.66
CA GLN A 706 -17.81 29.14 -21.79
C GLN A 706 -16.79 29.15 -20.65
N ALA A 707 -16.84 28.15 -19.77
CA ALA A 707 -15.86 27.98 -18.69
C ALA A 707 -14.89 26.84 -19.03
N SER A 708 -13.75 27.15 -19.67
CA SER A 708 -12.70 26.15 -19.92
C SER A 708 -11.30 26.65 -19.57
N ILE A 709 -10.48 25.74 -19.05
CA ILE A 709 -9.10 26.03 -18.64
C ILE A 709 -8.30 26.58 -19.83
N SER A 710 -8.40 25.95 -21.00
CA SER A 710 -7.68 26.37 -22.21
C SER A 710 -8.13 27.72 -22.77
N MET A 711 -9.36 28.17 -22.47
CA MET A 711 -9.80 29.53 -22.80
C MET A 711 -9.11 30.56 -21.90
N LEU A 712 -9.11 30.32 -20.59
CA LEU A 712 -8.48 31.21 -19.63
C LEU A 712 -6.96 31.30 -19.84
N GLN A 713 -6.30 30.17 -20.11
CA GLN A 713 -4.86 30.15 -20.45
C GLN A 713 -4.52 31.04 -21.63
N ARG A 714 -5.33 31.01 -22.70
CA ARG A 714 -5.10 31.81 -23.91
C ARG A 714 -5.43 33.28 -23.72
N ARG A 715 -6.53 33.59 -23.02
CA ARG A 715 -7.02 34.96 -22.85
C ARG A 715 -6.22 35.75 -21.84
N PHE A 716 -5.86 35.13 -20.71
CA PHE A 716 -5.10 35.78 -19.65
C PHE A 716 -3.60 35.48 -19.70
N ARG A 717 -3.14 34.66 -20.68
CA ARG A 717 -1.73 34.24 -20.82
C ARG A 717 -1.16 33.63 -19.54
N ILE A 718 -1.99 32.82 -18.87
CA ILE A 718 -1.65 32.15 -17.61
C ILE A 718 -1.40 30.65 -17.81
N GLY A 719 -0.60 30.06 -16.92
CA GLY A 719 -0.33 28.62 -16.91
C GLY A 719 -1.54 27.77 -16.56
N TYR A 720 -1.47 26.47 -16.87
CA TYR A 720 -2.58 25.52 -16.67
C TYR A 720 -3.08 25.50 -15.22
N ASN A 721 -2.16 25.40 -14.24
CA ASN A 721 -2.50 25.33 -12.82
C ASN A 721 -3.24 26.58 -12.33
N ARG A 722 -2.85 27.77 -12.79
CA ARG A 722 -3.53 29.03 -12.42
C ARG A 722 -4.92 29.12 -13.06
N ALA A 723 -5.04 28.75 -14.34
CA ALA A 723 -6.33 28.70 -15.02
C ALA A 723 -7.30 27.67 -14.42
N ALA A 724 -6.79 26.52 -13.95
CA ALA A 724 -7.57 25.52 -13.24
C ALA A 724 -8.10 26.05 -11.90
N ARG A 725 -7.22 26.66 -11.07
CA ARG A 725 -7.62 27.32 -9.81
C ARG A 725 -8.69 28.38 -10.01
N LEU A 726 -8.60 29.18 -11.07
CA LEU A 726 -9.63 30.18 -11.41
C LEU A 726 -10.99 29.54 -11.71
N ILE A 727 -11.01 28.44 -12.45
CA ILE A 727 -12.26 27.69 -12.75
C ILE A 727 -12.83 27.05 -11.48
N ASP A 728 -11.99 26.46 -10.63
CA ASP A 728 -12.41 25.82 -9.39
C ASP A 728 -12.94 26.87 -8.39
N ALA A 729 -12.29 28.02 -8.29
CA ALA A 729 -12.75 29.14 -7.46
C ALA A 729 -14.07 29.76 -7.97
N MET A 730 -14.40 29.62 -9.26
CA MET A 730 -15.71 29.97 -9.80
C MET A 730 -16.77 28.91 -9.48
N GLU A 731 -16.39 27.63 -9.41
CA GLU A 731 -17.29 26.54 -9.02
C GLU A 731 -17.71 26.66 -7.55
N GLU A 732 -16.74 26.92 -6.66
CA GLU A 732 -17.01 27.14 -5.22
C GLU A 732 -17.95 28.32 -4.98
N ARG A 733 -17.92 29.33 -5.86
CA ARG A 733 -18.82 30.49 -5.82
C ARG A 733 -20.14 30.28 -6.56
N ASN A 734 -20.43 29.07 -7.02
CA ASN A 734 -21.62 28.72 -7.82
C ASN A 734 -21.76 29.54 -9.11
N ILE A 735 -20.66 30.04 -9.68
CA ILE A 735 -20.65 30.80 -10.95
C ILE A 735 -20.59 29.83 -12.13
N VAL A 736 -19.89 28.70 -11.96
CA VAL A 736 -19.83 27.61 -12.94
C VAL A 736 -20.22 26.29 -12.27
N GLY A 737 -20.79 25.37 -13.06
CA GLY A 737 -21.24 24.06 -12.61
C GLY A 737 -20.10 23.06 -12.48
N GLN A 738 -20.44 21.89 -11.95
CA GLN A 738 -19.47 20.82 -11.68
C GLN A 738 -18.76 20.33 -12.95
N HIS A 739 -17.57 19.78 -12.76
CA HIS A 739 -16.75 19.25 -13.85
C HIS A 739 -17.41 18.06 -14.56
N VAL A 740 -17.68 18.18 -15.88
CA VAL A 740 -18.26 17.10 -16.71
C VAL A 740 -17.30 16.72 -17.85
N GLY A 741 -16.33 15.85 -17.55
CA GLY A 741 -15.39 15.31 -18.54
C GLY A 741 -14.51 16.39 -19.21
N SER A 742 -14.22 16.26 -20.50
CA SER A 742 -13.37 17.21 -21.24
C SER A 742 -14.11 18.43 -21.81
N LYS A 743 -15.39 18.61 -21.49
CA LYS A 743 -16.20 19.73 -22.01
C LYS A 743 -16.03 20.97 -21.12
N PRO A 744 -16.22 22.18 -21.67
CA PRO A 744 -16.33 23.40 -20.87
C PRO A 744 -17.41 23.25 -19.81
N ARG A 745 -17.15 23.73 -18.59
CA ARG A 745 -18.13 23.71 -17.49
C ARG A 745 -19.31 24.62 -17.85
N GLN A 746 -20.50 24.24 -17.38
CA GLN A 746 -21.71 25.03 -17.57
C GLN A 746 -21.59 26.32 -16.77
N VAL A 747 -21.89 27.47 -17.37
CA VAL A 747 -21.96 28.74 -16.63
C VAL A 747 -23.34 28.82 -15.98
N LEU A 748 -23.38 29.04 -14.67
CA LEU A 748 -24.60 29.07 -13.87
C LEU A 748 -25.13 30.49 -13.63
N LEU A 749 -24.27 31.50 -13.85
CA LEU A 749 -24.59 32.91 -13.64
C LEU A 749 -24.91 33.60 -14.97
N SER A 750 -26.01 34.36 -15.02
CA SER A 750 -26.36 35.20 -16.17
C SER A 750 -25.71 36.59 -16.09
N LYS A 751 -25.64 37.30 -17.22
CA LYS A 751 -25.07 38.67 -17.28
C LYS A 751 -25.85 39.66 -16.38
N GLU A 752 -27.18 39.56 -16.38
CA GLU A 752 -28.05 40.42 -15.58
C GLU A 752 -27.86 40.18 -14.07
N GLU A 753 -27.65 38.93 -13.66
CA GLU A 753 -27.34 38.58 -12.27
C GLU A 753 -25.94 39.06 -11.84
N LEU A 754 -24.94 39.00 -12.74
CA LEU A 754 -23.60 39.53 -12.47
C LEU A 754 -23.63 41.06 -12.28
N GLU A 755 -24.41 41.80 -13.08
CA GLU A 755 -24.59 43.25 -12.91
C GLU A 755 -25.31 43.62 -11.62
N ASN A 756 -26.32 42.83 -11.20
CA ASN A 756 -27.00 43.00 -9.91
C ASN A 756 -26.10 42.71 -8.71
N ILE A 757 -25.20 41.74 -8.83
CA ILE A 757 -24.17 41.46 -7.80
C ILE A 757 -23.16 42.61 -7.75
N LYS A 758 -22.73 43.15 -8.91
CA LYS A 758 -21.83 44.32 -8.98
C LYS A 758 -22.46 45.59 -8.40
N SER A 759 -23.78 45.79 -8.54
CA SER A 759 -24.49 46.98 -8.03
C SER A 759 -24.77 46.93 -6.52
N THR A 760 -24.82 45.73 -5.93
CA THR A 760 -25.05 45.52 -4.49
C THR A 760 -23.77 45.61 -3.65
N ILE A 761 -22.59 45.53 -4.28
CA ILE A 761 -21.26 45.50 -3.63
C ILE A 761 -20.56 46.89 -3.68
N LYS A 762 -21.25 47.94 -4.12
CA LYS A 762 -20.67 49.28 -4.19
C LYS A 762 -20.75 50.06 -2.88
#